data_AF-A0A136MXU9-F1
#
_entry.id   AF-A0A136MXU9-F1
#
_cell.length_a   1.000
_cell.length_b   1.000
_cell.length_c   1.000
_cell.angle_alpha   90.00
_cell.angle_beta   90.00
_cell.angle_gamma   90.00
#
_symmetry.space_group_name_H-M   'P 1'
#
loop_
_entity.id
_entity.type
_entity.pdbx_description
1 polymer ?
#
loop_
_entity_poly.entity_id
_entity_poly.type
_entity_poly.pdbx_seq_one_letter_code
_entity_poly.pdbx_strand_id
1 'polypeptide(L)'
;MSVKTIFETMEYGPAPEANKESIAFLERHNRKFQLFINGKWAKPSSGVYFETINPANRAVLAEIAEANEKDVDIAVKAAKKALKPWSEIGGHARARYLYAIARQIQKHSRNFAVLESMDNGKPIRETRDIDIPLVARHFYHHAGWAQLMDTELSEYEPVGVVGQIIPWNFPMMMLAWKIAPALAMGNTVVLKPAEFTSLTALMFAEICKEVGLPDGVVNIITGAGKTGAALVAHPDVAKIAFTGSTDVGKIIRRATAGTGKKISLELGGKSPFIVFEDADLDSVVEGVVDAIWFNQGEVCCAGSRLLVEESIAEKLYKKIKARMDTLRMGDSLDKCIDIGAVVAPIQLETIDALVQKGKDEGNQWWQPYWSCPTDGYFYPPTLFTGVSPSSLIAQEEIFGPVLVAMSFRSHSEAVKLANNTRYGLAASIWTEDINLALDIAPQLKAGSVWINCTNVFDAASGFGGYRESGFGREGGKEGLYEYVKPKANALMTDKAPMTKRQEPKASSNGISMPGIDRTAKMYIGGKQARPDGGNSIIVTDTFGNHIGEVSKGNRKDIRNAVEAAHAGTAWGKMTGHAKAQVLYYLAENLAIRSAEFASRIVECTNVSRAEAEKEVSSSIERIYYYAAFADKYDGDVHHTTQRNVTLAMPERIGVLGIVCPDESPLLGFISTVIPALTMGNNLIVIPSETFPLLATDFYQILETSDVPAGAVNIVTGVKDELTKELAKHYDVDGLWYFGTQEGSKEVELLSADNLKRTWCNYGKYRNWYDHAQGQGREYLRRASEIKNIWIPYGI
;
A
#
# COMPACT_ATOMS: atom_id res chain seq x y z
N MET A 1 -20.48 32.29 -38.41
CA MET A 1 -19.87 32.01 -39.73
C MET A 1 -20.93 32.12 -40.81
N SER A 2 -20.64 32.68 -41.99
CA SER A 2 -21.62 32.72 -43.08
C SER A 2 -21.71 31.35 -43.78
N VAL A 3 -22.86 30.98 -44.36
CA VAL A 3 -23.03 29.72 -45.13
C VAL A 3 -21.99 29.62 -46.26
N LYS A 4 -21.67 30.76 -46.90
CA LYS A 4 -20.63 30.87 -47.93
C LYS A 4 -19.25 30.45 -47.40
N THR A 5 -18.88 30.89 -46.20
CA THR A 5 -17.60 30.54 -45.55
C THR A 5 -17.50 29.05 -45.26
N ILE A 6 -18.58 28.41 -44.78
CA ILE A 6 -18.61 26.96 -44.49
C ILE A 6 -18.48 26.12 -45.78
N PHE A 7 -19.12 26.55 -46.87
CA PHE A 7 -18.98 25.90 -48.18
C PHE A 7 -17.59 26.14 -48.82
N GLU A 8 -16.95 27.28 -48.55
CA GLU A 8 -15.60 27.59 -49.03
C GLU A 8 -14.51 26.84 -48.25
N THR A 9 -14.67 26.68 -46.92
CA THR A 9 -13.70 25.96 -46.09
C THR A 9 -13.90 24.44 -46.11
N MET A 10 -15.14 23.97 -46.39
CA MET A 10 -15.54 22.58 -46.20
C MET A 10 -15.14 22.02 -44.82
N GLU A 11 -15.08 22.89 -43.80
CA GLU A 11 -14.81 22.46 -42.44
C GLU A 11 -15.93 21.53 -41.99
N TYR A 12 -15.60 20.27 -41.74
CA TYR A 12 -16.52 19.34 -41.08
C TYR A 12 -16.92 19.94 -39.74
N GLY A 13 -18.23 20.13 -39.54
CA GLY A 13 -18.74 20.53 -38.23
C GLY A 13 -18.35 19.49 -37.19
N PRO A 14 -17.73 19.87 -36.06
CA PRO A 14 -17.39 18.91 -35.02
C PRO A 14 -18.67 18.23 -34.50
N ALA A 15 -18.64 16.90 -34.36
CA ALA A 15 -19.73 16.10 -33.83
C ALA A 15 -19.33 15.45 -32.48
N PRO A 16 -19.10 16.26 -31.43
CA PRO A 16 -18.76 15.74 -30.11
C PRO A 16 -19.90 14.89 -29.52
N GLU A 17 -19.60 14.13 -28.47
CA GLU A 17 -20.63 13.45 -27.70
C GLU A 17 -21.64 14.45 -27.13
N ALA A 18 -22.92 14.10 -27.21
CA ALA A 18 -23.98 14.95 -26.68
C ALA A 18 -23.92 15.00 -25.15
N ASN A 19 -23.92 16.20 -24.58
CA ASN A 19 -23.87 16.44 -23.15
C ASN A 19 -25.21 16.82 -22.51
N LYS A 20 -26.31 16.76 -23.26
CA LYS A 20 -27.64 17.19 -22.81
C LYS A 20 -28.08 16.54 -21.49
N GLU A 21 -27.82 15.26 -21.30
CA GLU A 21 -28.19 14.54 -20.06
C GLU A 21 -27.34 14.98 -18.86
N SER A 22 -26.04 15.24 -19.08
CA SER A 22 -25.14 15.76 -18.05
C SER A 22 -25.52 17.18 -17.68
N ILE A 23 -25.81 18.04 -18.66
CA ILE A 23 -26.35 19.38 -18.43
C ILE A 23 -27.68 19.29 -17.67
N ALA A 24 -28.61 18.43 -18.07
CA ALA A 24 -29.87 18.25 -17.37
C ALA A 24 -29.67 17.81 -15.90
N PHE A 25 -28.66 16.96 -15.61
CA PHE A 25 -28.27 16.62 -14.24
C PHE A 25 -27.81 17.86 -13.46
N LEU A 26 -26.94 18.69 -14.05
CA LEU A 26 -26.50 19.95 -13.42
C LEU A 26 -27.70 20.89 -13.15
N GLU A 27 -28.60 21.06 -14.13
CA GLU A 27 -29.77 21.93 -14.00
C GLU A 27 -30.78 21.41 -12.96
N ARG A 28 -30.95 20.09 -12.81
CA ARG A 28 -31.81 19.51 -11.74
C ARG A 28 -31.35 19.88 -10.34
N HIS A 29 -30.05 20.12 -10.17
CA HIS A 29 -29.45 20.63 -8.93
C HIS A 29 -29.30 22.15 -8.91
N ASN A 30 -29.89 22.86 -9.87
CA ASN A 30 -29.73 24.31 -10.08
C ASN A 30 -28.25 24.72 -10.15
N ARG A 31 -27.38 23.83 -10.68
CA ARG A 31 -25.93 23.99 -10.70
C ARG A 31 -25.32 24.31 -9.33
N LYS A 32 -25.95 23.86 -8.24
CA LYS A 32 -25.51 24.11 -6.87
C LYS A 32 -25.66 22.86 -6.01
N PHE A 33 -24.62 22.03 -5.99
CA PHE A 33 -24.63 20.74 -5.32
C PHE A 33 -24.44 20.84 -3.81
N GLN A 34 -25.16 19.97 -3.13
CA GLN A 34 -25.20 19.86 -1.67
C GLN A 34 -24.37 18.65 -1.22
N LEU A 35 -24.12 18.53 0.08
CA LEU A 35 -23.51 17.32 0.65
C LEU A 35 -24.52 16.17 0.62
N PHE A 36 -24.08 14.92 0.44
CA PHE A 36 -24.95 13.75 0.55
C PHE A 36 -24.67 13.01 1.86
N ILE A 37 -25.53 13.22 2.85
CA ILE A 37 -25.36 12.68 4.19
C ILE A 37 -26.64 11.96 4.62
N ASN A 38 -26.50 10.74 5.13
CA ASN A 38 -27.60 9.95 5.65
C ASN A 38 -28.77 9.80 4.65
N GLY A 39 -28.45 9.49 3.39
CA GLY A 39 -29.44 9.32 2.31
C GLY A 39 -30.08 10.61 1.78
N LYS A 40 -29.63 11.79 2.24
CA LYS A 40 -30.25 13.09 1.95
C LYS A 40 -29.23 14.14 1.50
N TRP A 41 -29.70 15.06 0.67
CA TRP A 41 -28.97 16.25 0.29
C TRP A 41 -29.04 17.31 1.40
N ALA A 42 -27.89 17.78 1.89
CA ALA A 42 -27.76 18.69 3.02
C ALA A 42 -26.86 19.89 2.67
N LYS A 43 -27.30 21.08 3.09
CA LYS A 43 -26.49 22.30 2.95
C LYS A 43 -25.23 22.22 3.80
N PRO A 44 -24.09 22.75 3.34
CA PRO A 44 -22.90 22.86 4.16
C PRO A 44 -23.22 23.75 5.35
N SER A 45 -22.83 23.34 6.56
CA SER A 45 -23.11 24.09 7.77
C SER A 45 -22.42 25.46 7.82
N SER A 46 -21.34 25.63 7.05
CA SER A 46 -20.63 26.90 6.85
C SER A 46 -21.34 27.84 5.87
N GLY A 47 -22.22 27.32 5.00
CA GLY A 47 -22.77 28.05 3.86
C GLY A 47 -21.78 28.30 2.71
N VAL A 48 -20.56 27.74 2.78
CA VAL A 48 -19.50 27.96 1.78
C VAL A 48 -19.62 26.98 0.62
N TYR A 49 -19.35 27.48 -0.58
CA TYR A 49 -19.32 26.73 -1.83
C TYR A 49 -18.10 27.16 -2.65
N PHE A 50 -17.62 26.29 -3.53
CA PHE A 50 -16.57 26.58 -4.51
C PHE A 50 -17.04 26.17 -5.91
N GLU A 51 -16.46 26.77 -6.95
CA GLU A 51 -16.80 26.44 -8.34
C GLU A 51 -16.07 25.17 -8.80
N THR A 52 -16.76 24.33 -9.55
CA THR A 52 -16.13 23.31 -10.40
C THR A 52 -16.20 23.76 -11.86
N ILE A 53 -15.10 23.58 -12.58
CA ILE A 53 -14.84 24.20 -13.88
C ILE A 53 -14.54 23.10 -14.88
N ASN A 54 -15.05 23.24 -16.10
CA ASN A 54 -14.62 22.39 -17.21
C ASN A 54 -13.23 22.85 -17.70
N PRO A 55 -12.17 22.03 -17.54
CA PRO A 55 -10.81 22.46 -17.87
C PRO A 55 -10.57 22.63 -19.38
N ALA A 56 -11.39 22.03 -20.24
CA ALA A 56 -11.24 22.14 -21.69
C ALA A 56 -11.65 23.50 -22.25
N ASN A 57 -12.51 24.25 -21.54
CA ASN A 57 -13.04 25.55 -22.01
C ASN A 57 -13.19 26.61 -20.90
N ARG A 58 -12.79 26.29 -19.66
CA ARG A 58 -12.86 27.15 -18.47
C ARG A 58 -14.26 27.58 -18.05
N ALA A 59 -15.31 26.96 -18.60
CA ALA A 59 -16.68 27.27 -18.21
C ALA A 59 -17.00 26.68 -16.83
N VAL A 60 -17.66 27.47 -15.98
CA VAL A 60 -18.18 26.98 -14.70
C VAL A 60 -19.28 25.97 -14.95
N LEU A 61 -19.12 24.77 -14.39
CA LEU A 61 -20.11 23.70 -14.45
C LEU A 61 -21.17 23.88 -13.35
N ALA A 62 -20.72 24.03 -12.10
CA ALA A 62 -21.57 24.18 -10.92
C ALA A 62 -20.82 24.74 -9.71
N GLU A 63 -21.56 25.16 -8.68
CA GLU A 63 -21.06 25.38 -7.32
C GLU A 63 -21.19 24.08 -6.50
N ILE A 64 -20.17 23.73 -5.72
CA ILE A 64 -20.09 22.54 -4.88
C ILE A 64 -19.96 22.96 -3.41
N ALA A 65 -20.76 22.37 -2.52
CA ALA A 65 -20.69 22.63 -1.09
C ALA A 65 -19.32 22.31 -0.49
N GLU A 66 -18.81 23.14 0.42
CA GLU A 66 -17.59 22.87 1.18
C GLU A 66 -17.93 22.44 2.62
N ALA A 67 -17.75 21.15 2.90
CA ALA A 67 -17.99 20.57 4.21
C ALA A 67 -16.90 21.01 5.20
N ASN A 68 -17.30 21.53 6.36
CA ASN A 68 -16.39 21.81 7.46
C ASN A 68 -16.36 20.61 8.45
N GLU A 69 -15.67 20.79 9.58
CA GLU A 69 -15.58 19.77 10.64
C GLU A 69 -16.96 19.31 11.18
N LYS A 70 -17.94 20.23 11.29
CA LYS A 70 -19.29 19.90 11.76
C LYS A 70 -20.03 19.00 10.76
N ASP A 71 -19.88 19.28 9.47
CA ASP A 71 -20.48 18.46 8.41
C ASP A 71 -19.83 17.06 8.37
N VAL A 72 -18.51 16.98 8.57
CA VAL A 72 -17.77 15.71 8.71
C VAL A 72 -18.30 14.90 9.90
N ASP A 73 -18.47 15.52 11.07
CA ASP A 73 -19.01 14.88 12.27
C ASP A 73 -20.44 14.33 12.04
N ILE A 74 -21.30 15.09 11.36
CA ILE A 74 -22.65 14.64 11.01
C ILE A 74 -22.58 13.41 10.08
N ALA A 75 -21.71 13.44 9.06
CA ALA A 75 -21.53 12.33 8.12
C ALA A 75 -21.00 11.07 8.80
N VAL A 76 -19.99 11.19 9.67
CA VAL A 76 -19.41 10.05 10.39
C VAL A 76 -20.41 9.47 11.39
N LYS A 77 -21.18 10.31 12.10
CA LYS A 77 -22.26 9.83 12.99
C LYS A 77 -23.34 9.06 12.24
N ALA A 78 -23.70 9.50 11.04
CA ALA A 78 -24.63 8.77 10.18
C ALA A 78 -24.06 7.40 9.76
N ALA A 79 -22.80 7.37 9.30
CA ALA A 79 -22.11 6.13 8.95
C ALA A 79 -22.01 5.15 10.13
N LYS A 80 -21.69 5.65 11.32
CA LYS A 80 -21.62 4.84 12.55
C LYS A 80 -22.98 4.27 12.94
N LYS A 81 -24.05 5.04 12.80
CA LYS A 81 -25.42 4.58 13.08
C LYS A 81 -25.86 3.47 12.11
N ALA A 82 -25.47 3.56 10.84
CA ALA A 82 -25.79 2.58 9.81
C ALA A 82 -24.95 1.30 9.86
N LEU A 83 -23.78 1.34 10.53
CA LEU A 83 -22.79 0.26 10.52
C LEU A 83 -23.33 -1.08 10.99
N LYS A 84 -23.92 -1.13 12.19
CA LYS A 84 -24.38 -2.40 12.77
C LYS A 84 -25.48 -3.05 11.91
N PRO A 85 -26.58 -2.35 11.54
CA PRO A 85 -27.56 -2.91 10.63
C PRO A 85 -26.96 -3.37 9.30
N TRP A 86 -26.07 -2.59 8.69
CA TRP A 86 -25.43 -2.94 7.41
C TRP A 86 -24.52 -4.17 7.48
N SER A 87 -23.79 -4.33 8.58
CA SER A 87 -22.99 -5.54 8.81
C SER A 87 -23.90 -6.77 9.01
N GLU A 88 -24.99 -6.62 9.76
CA GLU A 88 -25.89 -7.70 10.17
C GLU A 88 -26.94 -8.10 9.12
N ILE A 89 -27.19 -7.31 8.06
CA ILE A 89 -28.12 -7.71 6.98
C ILE A 89 -27.63 -8.94 6.18
N GLY A 90 -26.40 -9.38 6.41
CA GLY A 90 -25.79 -10.57 5.81
C GLY A 90 -25.16 -10.32 4.43
N GLY A 91 -24.20 -11.18 4.07
CA GLY A 91 -23.43 -11.06 2.83
C GLY A 91 -24.28 -11.02 1.56
N HIS A 92 -25.34 -11.86 1.51
CA HIS A 92 -26.25 -11.92 0.36
C HIS A 92 -27.00 -10.59 0.11
N ALA A 93 -27.51 -9.94 1.16
CA ALA A 93 -28.21 -8.67 1.00
C ALA A 93 -27.27 -7.57 0.51
N ARG A 94 -26.05 -7.49 1.06
CA ARG A 94 -25.00 -6.56 0.59
C ARG A 94 -24.63 -6.81 -0.88
N ALA A 95 -24.49 -8.08 -1.28
CA ALA A 95 -24.22 -8.47 -2.65
C ALA A 95 -25.29 -7.97 -3.62
N ARG A 96 -26.58 -8.06 -3.25
CA ARG A 96 -27.69 -7.54 -4.07
C ARG A 96 -27.62 -6.03 -4.26
N TYR A 97 -27.26 -5.28 -3.23
CA TYR A 97 -27.07 -3.82 -3.35
C TYR A 97 -25.90 -3.46 -4.26
N LEU A 98 -24.74 -4.12 -4.10
CA LEU A 98 -23.57 -3.90 -4.95
C LEU A 98 -23.86 -4.25 -6.42
N TYR A 99 -24.56 -5.35 -6.67
CA TYR A 99 -25.02 -5.72 -8.00
C TYR A 99 -25.99 -4.67 -8.58
N ALA A 100 -26.95 -4.18 -7.79
CA ALA A 100 -27.89 -3.14 -8.23
C ALA A 100 -27.15 -1.83 -8.57
N ILE A 101 -26.16 -1.43 -7.78
CA ILE A 101 -25.29 -0.28 -8.05
C ILE A 101 -24.55 -0.48 -9.39
N ALA A 102 -23.92 -1.64 -9.59
CA ALA A 102 -23.23 -1.96 -10.85
C ALA A 102 -24.18 -1.83 -12.06
N ARG A 103 -25.41 -2.34 -11.93
CA ARG A 103 -26.44 -2.26 -12.97
C ARG A 103 -26.86 -0.83 -13.29
N GLN A 104 -27.00 0.01 -12.27
CA GLN A 104 -27.35 1.42 -12.49
C GLN A 104 -26.19 2.20 -13.11
N ILE A 105 -24.95 1.95 -12.69
CA ILE A 105 -23.77 2.55 -13.33
C ILE A 105 -23.72 2.16 -14.82
N GLN A 106 -23.95 0.88 -15.15
CA GLN A 106 -23.98 0.43 -16.53
C GLN A 106 -25.10 1.09 -17.34
N LYS A 107 -26.31 1.19 -16.75
CA LYS A 107 -27.47 1.86 -17.38
C LYS A 107 -27.21 3.34 -17.65
N HIS A 108 -26.52 4.02 -16.73
CA HIS A 108 -26.21 5.44 -16.82
C HIS A 108 -24.78 5.71 -17.34
N SER A 109 -24.12 4.70 -17.92
CA SER A 109 -22.70 4.71 -18.26
C SER A 109 -22.28 5.87 -19.15
N ARG A 110 -23.07 6.16 -20.20
CA ARG A 110 -22.82 7.29 -21.10
C ARG A 110 -22.83 8.62 -20.37
N ASN A 111 -23.79 8.82 -19.46
CA ASN A 111 -23.91 10.08 -18.73
C ASN A 111 -22.77 10.25 -17.73
N PHE A 112 -22.38 9.17 -17.03
CA PHE A 112 -21.18 9.19 -16.19
C PHE A 112 -19.93 9.53 -17.00
N ALA A 113 -19.72 8.90 -18.16
CA ALA A 113 -18.56 9.14 -18.99
C ALA A 113 -18.47 10.60 -19.47
N VAL A 114 -19.58 11.17 -19.95
CA VAL A 114 -19.64 12.57 -20.39
C VAL A 114 -19.42 13.53 -19.23
N LEU A 115 -20.05 13.30 -18.08
CA LEU A 115 -19.88 14.14 -16.90
C LEU A 115 -18.44 14.10 -16.38
N GLU A 116 -17.82 12.92 -16.36
CA GLU A 116 -16.42 12.74 -15.96
C GLU A 116 -15.48 13.50 -16.91
N SER A 117 -15.65 13.37 -18.23
CA SER A 117 -14.86 14.10 -19.23
C SER A 117 -15.03 15.61 -19.16
N MET A 118 -16.21 16.10 -18.76
CA MET A 118 -16.45 17.53 -18.55
C MET A 118 -15.80 18.05 -17.27
N ASP A 119 -15.88 17.31 -16.17
CA ASP A 119 -15.39 17.75 -14.84
C ASP A 119 -13.87 17.56 -14.69
N ASN A 120 -13.29 16.50 -15.28
CA ASN A 120 -11.86 16.20 -15.20
C ASN A 120 -11.03 16.70 -16.39
N GLY A 121 -11.58 16.70 -17.61
CA GLY A 121 -10.84 17.10 -18.83
C GLY A 121 -10.36 15.95 -19.72
N LYS A 122 -10.40 14.71 -19.23
CA LYS A 122 -10.00 13.51 -19.99
C LYS A 122 -10.88 13.22 -21.20
N PRO A 123 -10.31 12.65 -22.29
CA PRO A 123 -11.05 12.28 -23.49
C PRO A 123 -12.22 11.33 -23.20
N ILE A 124 -13.37 11.60 -23.82
CA ILE A 124 -14.60 10.80 -23.67
C ILE A 124 -14.44 9.35 -24.13
N ARG A 125 -13.46 9.08 -24.99
CA ARG A 125 -13.12 7.71 -25.39
C ARG A 125 -12.58 6.91 -24.22
N GLU A 126 -11.68 7.50 -23.43
CA GLU A 126 -11.10 6.87 -22.23
C GLU A 126 -12.17 6.61 -21.18
N THR A 127 -12.98 7.62 -20.83
CA THR A 127 -14.01 7.45 -19.79
C THR A 127 -15.06 6.40 -20.17
N ARG A 128 -15.45 6.38 -21.44
CA ARG A 128 -16.44 5.43 -21.97
C ARG A 128 -15.90 4.01 -22.06
N ASP A 129 -14.68 3.84 -22.56
CA ASP A 129 -14.17 2.52 -22.96
C ASP A 129 -13.36 1.86 -21.83
N ILE A 130 -12.88 2.63 -20.85
CA ILE A 130 -12.01 2.15 -19.77
C ILE A 130 -12.61 2.46 -18.39
N ASP A 131 -12.75 3.73 -18.02
CA ASP A 131 -13.10 4.11 -16.63
C ASP A 131 -14.43 3.52 -16.18
N ILE A 132 -15.53 3.85 -16.87
CA ILE A 132 -16.87 3.45 -16.45
C ILE A 132 -17.12 1.93 -16.55
N PRO A 133 -16.62 1.22 -17.60
CA PRO A 133 -16.64 -0.24 -17.62
C PRO A 133 -15.92 -0.87 -16.41
N LEU A 134 -14.73 -0.37 -16.05
CA LEU A 134 -13.99 -0.86 -14.88
C LEU A 134 -14.73 -0.55 -13.57
N VAL A 135 -15.33 0.63 -13.44
CA VAL A 135 -16.18 0.99 -12.30
C VAL A 135 -17.30 -0.05 -12.12
N ALA A 136 -18.06 -0.36 -13.18
CA ALA A 136 -19.10 -1.37 -13.12
C ALA A 136 -18.54 -2.75 -12.76
N ARG A 137 -17.40 -3.13 -13.35
CA ARG A 137 -16.67 -4.37 -13.06
C ARG A 137 -16.29 -4.48 -11.58
N HIS A 138 -15.84 -3.41 -10.94
CA HIS A 138 -15.51 -3.39 -9.51
C HIS A 138 -16.72 -3.69 -8.64
N PHE A 139 -17.86 -3.05 -8.88
CA PHE A 139 -19.08 -3.33 -8.11
C PHE A 139 -19.63 -4.74 -8.36
N TYR A 140 -19.60 -5.23 -9.60
CA TYR A 140 -19.98 -6.61 -9.91
C TYR A 140 -19.10 -7.64 -9.21
N HIS A 141 -17.78 -7.46 -9.28
CA HIS A 141 -16.82 -8.38 -8.67
C HIS A 141 -16.96 -8.43 -7.15
N HIS A 142 -17.05 -7.26 -6.51
CA HIS A 142 -17.16 -7.16 -5.05
C HIS A 142 -18.55 -7.58 -4.53
N ALA A 143 -19.60 -7.55 -5.35
CA ALA A 143 -20.86 -8.20 -5.00
C ALA A 143 -20.67 -9.70 -4.71
N GLY A 144 -19.83 -10.38 -5.51
CA GLY A 144 -19.44 -11.77 -5.26
C GLY A 144 -18.70 -11.95 -3.94
N TRP A 145 -17.75 -11.07 -3.62
CA TRP A 145 -17.04 -11.12 -2.34
C TRP A 145 -17.93 -10.86 -1.13
N ALA A 146 -18.93 -10.00 -1.27
CA ALA A 146 -19.94 -9.82 -0.22
C ALA A 146 -20.71 -11.12 0.04
N GLN A 147 -21.08 -11.84 -1.02
CA GLN A 147 -21.77 -13.14 -0.94
C GLN A 147 -20.92 -14.23 -0.29
N LEU A 148 -19.60 -14.20 -0.52
CA LEU A 148 -18.65 -15.23 -0.09
C LEU A 148 -17.94 -14.93 1.24
N MET A 149 -18.12 -13.73 1.81
CA MET A 149 -17.38 -13.29 3.01
C MET A 149 -17.47 -14.28 4.17
N ASP A 150 -18.66 -14.83 4.45
CA ASP A 150 -18.88 -15.70 5.61
C ASP A 150 -18.20 -17.08 5.46
N THR A 151 -17.91 -17.52 4.24
CA THR A 151 -17.21 -18.79 3.96
C THR A 151 -15.72 -18.60 3.72
N GLU A 152 -15.34 -17.57 2.97
CA GLU A 152 -13.95 -17.33 2.55
C GLU A 152 -13.12 -16.50 3.53
N LEU A 153 -13.79 -15.75 4.41
CA LEU A 153 -13.18 -14.84 5.39
C LEU A 153 -13.85 -14.98 6.77
N SER A 154 -14.22 -16.20 7.14
CA SER A 154 -15.00 -16.51 8.35
C SER A 154 -14.34 -16.05 9.67
N GLU A 155 -13.01 -15.94 9.70
CA GLU A 155 -12.20 -15.49 10.83
C GLU A 155 -12.08 -13.96 10.93
N TYR A 156 -12.68 -13.23 9.99
CA TYR A 156 -12.60 -11.78 9.88
C TYR A 156 -13.96 -11.10 10.12
N GLU A 157 -13.90 -9.83 10.53
CA GLU A 157 -15.05 -8.95 10.67
C GLU A 157 -14.76 -7.56 10.07
N PRO A 158 -15.80 -6.74 9.76
CA PRO A 158 -15.61 -5.40 9.22
C PRO A 158 -14.72 -4.53 10.12
N VAL A 159 -13.94 -3.62 9.54
CA VAL A 159 -13.16 -2.66 10.32
C VAL A 159 -14.04 -1.63 11.04
N GLY A 160 -15.13 -1.17 10.41
CA GLY A 160 -16.07 -0.21 10.97
C GLY A 160 -16.43 0.92 9.99
N VAL A 161 -16.41 2.17 10.45
CA VAL A 161 -16.59 3.34 9.57
C VAL A 161 -15.27 3.64 8.86
N VAL A 162 -15.31 3.79 7.54
CA VAL A 162 -14.13 4.09 6.71
C VAL A 162 -14.21 5.51 6.17
N GLY A 163 -13.21 6.33 6.51
CA GLY A 163 -12.96 7.61 5.85
C GLY A 163 -12.16 7.40 4.58
N GLN A 164 -12.67 7.89 3.45
CA GLN A 164 -12.10 7.66 2.13
C GLN A 164 -11.81 9.00 1.46
N ILE A 165 -10.59 9.17 0.96
CA ILE A 165 -10.16 10.41 0.30
C ILE A 165 -9.48 10.00 -1.00
N ILE A 166 -9.98 10.52 -2.13
CA ILE A 166 -9.57 10.10 -3.47
C ILE A 166 -9.05 11.29 -4.29
N PRO A 167 -8.15 11.05 -5.26
CA PRO A 167 -7.59 12.08 -6.13
C PRO A 167 -8.55 12.43 -7.26
N TRP A 168 -8.11 13.34 -8.11
CA TRP A 168 -8.91 13.94 -9.19
C TRP A 168 -8.75 13.26 -10.55
N ASN A 169 -7.76 12.37 -10.73
CA ASN A 169 -7.37 11.88 -12.04
C ASN A 169 -8.27 10.78 -12.61
N PHE A 170 -8.81 9.89 -11.76
CA PHE A 170 -9.84 8.91 -12.12
C PHE A 170 -10.98 8.93 -11.10
N PRO A 171 -11.80 10.00 -11.03
CA PRO A 171 -12.73 10.22 -9.93
C PRO A 171 -13.66 9.04 -9.63
N MET A 172 -14.35 8.51 -10.64
CA MET A 172 -15.26 7.38 -10.47
C MET A 172 -14.53 6.05 -10.25
N MET A 173 -13.41 5.82 -10.94
CA MET A 173 -12.64 4.58 -10.74
C MET A 173 -12.10 4.51 -9.31
N MET A 174 -11.52 5.60 -8.81
CA MET A 174 -11.03 5.70 -7.44
C MET A 174 -12.15 5.58 -6.42
N LEU A 175 -13.33 6.16 -6.69
CA LEU A 175 -14.52 5.93 -5.88
C LEU A 175 -14.87 4.44 -5.82
N ALA A 176 -14.88 3.74 -6.96
CA ALA A 176 -15.22 2.32 -7.02
C ALA A 176 -14.20 1.45 -6.28
N TRP A 177 -12.90 1.72 -6.44
CA TRP A 177 -11.81 1.04 -5.73
C TRP A 177 -11.95 1.15 -4.21
N LYS A 178 -12.51 2.25 -3.71
CA LYS A 178 -12.69 2.47 -2.27
C LYS A 178 -14.02 1.95 -1.75
N ILE A 179 -15.14 2.31 -2.39
CA ILE A 179 -16.48 2.03 -1.87
C ILE A 179 -16.85 0.55 -2.05
N ALA A 180 -16.57 -0.05 -3.20
CA ALA A 180 -17.01 -1.42 -3.50
C ALA A 180 -16.50 -2.46 -2.48
N PRO A 181 -15.18 -2.56 -2.18
CA PRO A 181 -14.68 -3.49 -1.17
C PRO A 181 -15.12 -3.13 0.24
N ALA A 182 -15.24 -1.84 0.58
CA ALA A 182 -15.69 -1.41 1.90
C ALA A 182 -17.10 -1.92 2.20
N LEU A 183 -18.03 -1.66 1.28
CA LEU A 183 -19.42 -2.10 1.40
C LEU A 183 -19.53 -3.62 1.37
N ALA A 184 -18.77 -4.31 0.50
CA ALA A 184 -18.77 -5.77 0.43
C ALA A 184 -18.42 -6.41 1.77
N MET A 185 -17.38 -5.88 2.42
CA MET A 185 -16.88 -6.34 3.71
C MET A 185 -17.69 -5.81 4.90
N GLY A 186 -18.88 -5.25 4.69
CA GLY A 186 -19.81 -4.86 5.77
C GLY A 186 -19.47 -3.54 6.47
N ASN A 187 -18.65 -2.69 5.86
CA ASN A 187 -18.31 -1.36 6.38
C ASN A 187 -19.27 -0.29 5.86
N THR A 188 -19.31 0.85 6.55
CA THR A 188 -19.95 2.09 6.06
C THR A 188 -18.89 3.13 5.73
N VAL A 189 -19.21 4.06 4.84
CA VAL A 189 -18.21 4.97 4.27
C VAL A 189 -18.61 6.43 4.39
N VAL A 190 -17.59 7.27 4.59
CA VAL A 190 -17.62 8.71 4.34
C VAL A 190 -16.53 9.01 3.33
N LEU A 191 -16.91 9.35 2.10
CA LEU A 191 -15.98 9.60 1.01
C LEU A 191 -15.91 11.09 0.68
N LYS A 192 -14.68 11.59 0.47
CA LYS A 192 -14.35 12.96 0.03
C LYS A 192 -13.69 12.92 -1.35
N PRO A 193 -14.41 13.25 -2.44
CA PRO A 193 -13.81 13.33 -3.78
C PRO A 193 -12.94 14.58 -3.91
N ALA A 194 -11.95 14.58 -4.81
CA ALA A 194 -11.10 15.75 -5.00
C ALA A 194 -11.90 17.01 -5.37
N GLU A 195 -11.38 18.18 -4.94
CA GLU A 195 -12.07 19.47 -5.12
C GLU A 195 -12.26 19.86 -6.59
N PHE A 196 -11.38 19.39 -7.50
CA PHE A 196 -11.52 19.68 -8.93
C PHE A 196 -12.52 18.78 -9.66
N THR A 197 -12.93 17.65 -9.08
CA THR A 197 -13.65 16.60 -9.82
C THR A 197 -14.69 15.89 -8.95
N SER A 198 -15.68 16.63 -8.49
CA SER A 198 -16.67 16.15 -7.51
C SER A 198 -17.98 15.64 -8.13
N LEU A 199 -18.28 15.99 -9.39
CA LEU A 199 -19.62 15.85 -9.96
C LEU A 199 -20.09 14.40 -10.11
N THR A 200 -19.21 13.50 -10.53
CA THR A 200 -19.58 12.10 -10.74
C THR A 200 -19.75 11.34 -9.43
N ALA A 201 -18.99 11.68 -8.38
CA ALA A 201 -19.24 11.17 -7.02
C ALA A 201 -20.61 11.61 -6.47
N LEU A 202 -21.04 12.82 -6.80
CA LEU A 202 -22.38 13.33 -6.45
C LEU A 202 -23.47 12.65 -7.30
N MET A 203 -23.21 12.36 -8.56
CA MET A 203 -24.11 11.54 -9.38
C MET A 203 -24.21 10.09 -8.87
N PHE A 204 -23.11 9.51 -8.37
CA PHE A 204 -23.12 8.21 -7.71
C PHE A 204 -24.02 8.20 -6.45
N ALA A 205 -24.09 9.32 -5.71
CA ALA A 205 -25.00 9.43 -4.58
C ALA A 205 -26.48 9.34 -4.99
N GLU A 206 -26.87 9.84 -6.18
CA GLU A 206 -28.22 9.61 -6.72
C GLU A 206 -28.47 8.12 -6.97
N ILE A 207 -27.49 7.40 -7.51
CA ILE A 207 -27.57 5.96 -7.71
C ILE A 207 -27.76 5.22 -6.39
N CYS A 208 -27.03 5.57 -5.33
CA CYS A 208 -27.21 4.98 -3.99
C CYS A 208 -28.65 5.15 -3.50
N LYS A 209 -29.25 6.32 -3.73
CA LYS A 209 -30.64 6.59 -3.36
C LYS A 209 -31.63 5.80 -4.23
N GLU A 210 -31.41 5.74 -5.55
CA GLU A 210 -32.28 5.02 -6.49
C GLU A 210 -32.34 3.51 -6.22
N VAL A 211 -31.22 2.89 -5.84
CA VAL A 211 -31.20 1.46 -5.48
C VAL A 211 -31.76 1.19 -4.07
N GLY A 212 -32.14 2.24 -3.33
CA GLY A 212 -32.64 2.12 -1.96
C GLY A 212 -31.58 1.65 -0.98
N LEU A 213 -30.32 2.07 -1.17
CA LEU A 213 -29.24 1.76 -0.22
C LEU A 213 -29.60 2.34 1.16
N PRO A 214 -29.42 1.59 2.27
CA PRO A 214 -29.81 2.10 3.58
C PRO A 214 -29.12 3.42 3.94
N ASP A 215 -29.91 4.34 4.51
CA ASP A 215 -29.44 5.68 4.88
C ASP A 215 -28.18 5.61 5.76
N GLY A 216 -27.16 6.37 5.39
CA GLY A 216 -25.90 6.48 6.12
C GLY A 216 -24.85 5.42 5.75
N VAL A 217 -25.18 4.38 4.97
CA VAL A 217 -24.19 3.39 4.52
C VAL A 217 -23.11 4.04 3.65
N VAL A 218 -23.51 4.95 2.77
CA VAL A 218 -22.64 5.82 1.98
C VAL A 218 -22.97 7.28 2.30
N ASN A 219 -21.93 8.07 2.56
CA ASN A 219 -22.01 9.52 2.72
C ASN A 219 -20.93 10.14 1.83
N ILE A 220 -21.29 11.12 1.01
CA ILE A 220 -20.37 11.86 0.15
C ILE A 220 -20.32 13.30 0.65
N ILE A 221 -19.13 13.71 1.09
CA ILE A 221 -18.86 15.09 1.51
C ILE A 221 -17.85 15.71 0.56
N THR A 222 -18.02 16.98 0.20
CA THR A 222 -17.13 17.71 -0.71
C THR A 222 -16.39 18.81 0.04
N GLY A 223 -15.23 19.22 -0.45
CA GLY A 223 -14.40 20.26 0.18
C GLY A 223 -12.92 20.01 -0.02
N ALA A 224 -12.06 20.90 0.46
CA ALA A 224 -10.63 20.86 0.17
C ALA A 224 -9.81 20.02 1.18
N GLY A 225 -8.50 20.30 1.29
CA GLY A 225 -7.59 19.60 2.22
C GLY A 225 -8.03 19.66 3.70
N LYS A 226 -8.64 20.76 4.15
CA LYS A 226 -9.14 20.90 5.54
C LYS A 226 -10.26 19.90 5.86
N THR A 227 -11.18 19.69 4.92
CA THR A 227 -12.25 18.68 5.03
C THR A 227 -11.66 17.28 5.14
N GLY A 228 -10.66 16.96 4.31
CA GLY A 228 -9.93 15.70 4.38
C GLY A 228 -9.23 15.51 5.73
N ALA A 229 -8.54 16.53 6.23
CA ALA A 229 -7.87 16.49 7.53
C ALA A 229 -8.84 16.26 8.69
N ALA A 230 -10.00 16.91 8.68
CA ALA A 230 -11.05 16.70 9.68
C ALA A 230 -11.57 15.24 9.66
N LEU A 231 -11.77 14.66 8.47
CA LEU A 231 -12.17 13.25 8.33
C LEU A 231 -11.10 12.29 8.86
N VAL A 232 -9.82 12.55 8.57
CA VAL A 232 -8.68 11.76 9.07
C VAL A 232 -8.59 11.78 10.59
N ALA A 233 -8.79 12.96 11.19
CA ALA A 233 -8.69 13.16 12.63
C ALA A 233 -9.90 12.60 13.41
N HIS A 234 -11.04 12.37 12.76
CA HIS A 234 -12.28 12.04 13.43
C HIS A 234 -12.17 10.75 14.29
N PRO A 235 -12.59 10.76 15.57
CA PRO A 235 -12.37 9.64 16.51
C PRO A 235 -13.17 8.38 16.14
N ASP A 236 -14.36 8.54 15.56
CA ASP A 236 -15.24 7.43 15.21
C ASP A 236 -14.92 6.75 13.86
N VAL A 237 -13.92 7.23 13.13
CA VAL A 237 -13.43 6.57 11.92
C VAL A 237 -12.45 5.47 12.33
N ALA A 238 -12.69 4.24 11.87
CA ALA A 238 -11.85 3.07 12.19
C ALA A 238 -10.77 2.80 11.14
N LYS A 239 -10.97 3.26 9.90
CA LYS A 239 -9.99 3.14 8.82
C LYS A 239 -9.93 4.40 7.97
N ILE A 240 -8.72 4.78 7.56
CA ILE A 240 -8.49 5.73 6.46
C ILE A 240 -8.00 4.96 5.23
N ALA A 241 -8.61 5.23 4.07
CA ALA A 241 -8.12 4.80 2.77
C ALA A 241 -7.88 6.05 1.93
N PHE A 242 -6.62 6.32 1.60
CA PHE A 242 -6.20 7.52 0.89
C PHE A 242 -5.47 7.17 -0.39
N THR A 243 -5.82 7.89 -1.47
CA THR A 243 -5.01 7.92 -2.68
C THR A 243 -4.67 9.36 -3.02
N GLY A 244 -3.40 9.64 -3.33
CA GLY A 244 -2.93 10.98 -3.64
C GLY A 244 -1.41 11.11 -3.52
N SER A 245 -0.90 12.31 -3.26
CA SER A 245 0.55 12.53 -3.22
C SER A 245 1.20 11.89 -1.99
N THR A 246 2.47 11.50 -2.16
CA THR A 246 3.28 10.93 -1.07
C THR A 246 3.36 11.86 0.15
N ASP A 247 3.55 13.17 -0.06
CA ASP A 247 3.65 14.13 1.04
C ASP A 247 2.38 14.19 1.90
N VAL A 248 1.20 14.16 1.27
CA VAL A 248 -0.07 14.08 2.00
C VAL A 248 -0.20 12.73 2.71
N GLY A 249 0.24 11.63 2.09
CA GLY A 249 0.35 10.32 2.73
C GLY A 249 1.18 10.36 4.02
N LYS A 250 2.33 11.03 4.01
CA LYS A 250 3.18 11.24 5.20
C LYS A 250 2.45 12.05 6.28
N ILE A 251 1.73 13.11 5.89
CA ILE A 251 0.90 13.90 6.82
C ILE A 251 -0.18 13.02 7.47
N ILE A 252 -0.88 12.20 6.70
CA ILE A 252 -1.93 11.29 7.19
C ILE A 252 -1.35 10.25 8.14
N ARG A 253 -0.20 9.64 7.81
CA ARG A 253 0.46 8.67 8.69
C ARG A 253 0.79 9.29 10.05
N ARG A 254 1.32 10.52 10.07
CA ARG A 254 1.59 11.26 11.32
C ARG A 254 0.32 11.61 12.09
N ALA A 255 -0.73 12.08 11.40
CA ALA A 255 -2.00 12.45 12.02
C ALA A 255 -2.76 11.26 12.63
N THR A 256 -2.56 10.06 12.09
CA THR A 256 -3.22 8.82 12.56
C THR A 256 -2.38 8.02 13.55
N ALA A 257 -1.13 8.42 13.80
CA ALA A 257 -0.21 7.71 14.69
C ALA A 257 -0.78 7.54 16.12
N GLY A 258 -0.77 6.32 16.63
CA GLY A 258 -1.25 5.95 17.96
C GLY A 258 -2.78 5.83 18.09
N THR A 259 -3.55 6.12 17.03
CA THR A 259 -5.02 6.12 17.10
C THR A 259 -5.64 4.73 17.00
N GLY A 260 -4.87 3.70 16.62
CA GLY A 260 -5.38 2.36 16.33
C GLY A 260 -6.16 2.27 15.02
N LYS A 261 -6.29 3.37 14.26
CA LYS A 261 -6.92 3.38 12.94
C LYS A 261 -6.11 2.53 11.98
N LYS A 262 -6.81 1.68 11.23
CA LYS A 262 -6.19 1.04 10.07
C LYS A 262 -5.99 2.07 8.96
N ILE A 263 -4.89 1.98 8.21
CA ILE A 263 -4.63 2.89 7.11
C ILE A 263 -4.14 2.12 5.88
N SER A 264 -4.61 2.51 4.70
CA SER A 264 -4.02 2.15 3.41
C SER A 264 -3.74 3.41 2.62
N LEU A 265 -2.56 3.48 2.02
CA LEU A 265 -2.04 4.65 1.33
C LEU A 265 -1.58 4.22 -0.07
N GLU A 266 -2.25 4.70 -1.11
CA GLU A 266 -1.83 4.54 -2.49
C GLU A 266 -1.27 5.87 -3.00
N LEU A 267 0.05 5.95 -3.17
CA LEU A 267 0.75 7.22 -3.32
C LEU A 267 1.40 7.36 -4.71
N GLY A 268 2.30 8.34 -4.86
CA GLY A 268 2.94 8.66 -6.13
C GLY A 268 3.78 7.51 -6.70
N GLY A 269 4.07 7.59 -8.00
CA GLY A 269 4.88 6.61 -8.70
C GLY A 269 5.65 7.21 -9.87
N LYS A 270 6.88 6.73 -10.07
CA LYS A 270 7.68 6.99 -11.28
C LYS A 270 7.97 5.67 -11.99
N SER A 271 6.90 5.00 -12.39
CA SER A 271 6.93 3.61 -12.88
C SER A 271 7.89 3.47 -14.07
N PRO A 272 8.84 2.51 -14.01
CA PRO A 272 9.71 2.22 -15.13
C PRO A 272 8.95 1.48 -16.24
N PHE A 273 9.25 1.85 -17.48
CA PHE A 273 8.81 1.16 -18.70
C PHE A 273 10.06 0.61 -19.38
N ILE A 274 10.33 -0.68 -19.24
CA ILE A 274 11.58 -1.32 -19.65
C ILE A 274 11.40 -1.97 -21.01
N VAL A 275 12.26 -1.63 -21.97
CA VAL A 275 12.23 -2.17 -23.33
C VAL A 275 13.58 -2.81 -23.66
N PHE A 276 13.57 -4.12 -23.88
CA PHE A 276 14.72 -4.91 -24.30
C PHE A 276 14.85 -4.93 -25.83
N GLU A 277 16.03 -5.30 -26.31
CA GLU A 277 16.36 -5.23 -27.75
C GLU A 277 15.47 -6.09 -28.65
N ASP A 278 14.90 -7.16 -28.12
CA ASP A 278 14.06 -8.12 -28.84
C ASP A 278 12.57 -7.77 -28.83
N ALA A 279 12.17 -6.70 -28.13
CA ALA A 279 10.78 -6.28 -28.02
C ALA A 279 10.16 -5.88 -29.37
N ASP A 280 8.87 -6.13 -29.54
CA ASP A 280 8.09 -5.55 -30.63
C ASP A 280 7.97 -4.02 -30.46
N LEU A 281 8.84 -3.28 -31.17
CA LEU A 281 8.92 -1.83 -31.08
C LEU A 281 7.64 -1.11 -31.51
N ASP A 282 6.80 -1.70 -32.37
CA ASP A 282 5.55 -1.06 -32.78
C ASP A 282 4.51 -1.17 -31.66
N SER A 283 4.39 -2.35 -31.04
CA SER A 283 3.57 -2.55 -29.85
C SER A 283 4.06 -1.73 -28.66
N VAL A 284 5.39 -1.60 -28.47
CA VAL A 284 5.99 -0.72 -27.47
C VAL A 284 5.55 0.72 -27.66
N VAL A 285 5.55 1.24 -28.90
CA VAL A 285 5.17 2.64 -29.18
C VAL A 285 3.73 2.91 -28.77
N GLU A 286 2.78 2.04 -29.12
CA GLU A 286 1.40 2.20 -28.65
C GLU A 286 1.27 1.97 -27.13
N GLY A 287 2.08 1.06 -26.55
CA GLY A 287 2.19 0.91 -25.10
C GLY A 287 2.65 2.20 -24.40
N VAL A 288 3.58 2.96 -24.97
CA VAL A 288 3.98 4.28 -24.44
C VAL A 288 2.83 5.29 -24.59
N VAL A 289 2.06 5.26 -25.69
CA VAL A 289 0.81 6.02 -25.85
C VAL A 289 -0.13 5.79 -24.67
N ASP A 290 -0.43 4.52 -24.40
CA ASP A 290 -1.31 4.10 -23.32
C ASP A 290 -0.72 4.35 -21.91
N ALA A 291 0.61 4.46 -21.80
CA ALA A 291 1.30 4.68 -20.53
C ALA A 291 1.38 6.15 -20.12
N ILE A 292 1.49 7.08 -21.08
CA ILE A 292 1.85 8.48 -20.81
C ILE A 292 0.89 9.51 -21.38
N TRP A 293 0.30 9.24 -22.53
CA TRP A 293 -0.64 10.19 -23.13
C TRP A 293 -2.08 9.86 -22.80
N PHE A 294 -2.35 8.61 -22.40
CA PHE A 294 -3.52 8.22 -21.61
C PHE A 294 -3.69 9.15 -20.40
N ASN A 295 -4.91 9.65 -20.20
CA ASN A 295 -5.24 10.64 -19.18
C ASN A 295 -4.23 11.80 -19.05
N GLN A 296 -3.64 12.24 -20.16
CA GLN A 296 -2.65 13.34 -20.18
C GLN A 296 -1.46 13.08 -19.24
N GLY A 297 -1.13 11.82 -18.96
CA GLY A 297 -0.06 11.44 -18.02
C GLY A 297 -0.38 11.66 -16.55
N GLU A 298 -1.62 12.03 -16.23
CA GLU A 298 -2.16 12.19 -14.88
C GLU A 298 -2.53 10.81 -14.30
N VAL A 299 -1.56 9.90 -14.27
CA VAL A 299 -1.74 8.49 -13.87
C VAL A 299 -0.65 8.11 -12.89
N CYS A 300 -1.03 7.61 -11.71
CA CYS A 300 -0.05 7.26 -10.65
C CYS A 300 0.95 6.18 -11.08
N CYS A 301 0.54 5.30 -12.00
CA CYS A 301 1.36 4.23 -12.54
C CYS A 301 1.88 4.50 -13.96
N ALA A 302 1.79 5.74 -14.45
CA ALA A 302 2.29 6.14 -15.76
C ALA A 302 3.71 5.61 -16.01
N GLY A 303 3.95 5.02 -17.19
CA GLY A 303 5.26 4.53 -17.66
C GLY A 303 6.22 5.67 -18.00
N SER A 304 6.32 6.66 -17.11
CA SER A 304 6.90 7.98 -17.33
C SER A 304 8.42 7.99 -17.36
N ARG A 305 9.02 6.84 -17.05
CA ARG A 305 10.45 6.60 -17.13
C ARG A 305 10.73 5.42 -18.05
N LEU A 306 10.96 5.73 -19.32
CA LEU A 306 11.31 4.78 -20.35
C LEU A 306 12.80 4.38 -20.20
N LEU A 307 13.04 3.10 -19.93
CA LEU A 307 14.36 2.47 -19.89
C LEU A 307 14.51 1.63 -21.16
N VAL A 308 15.43 1.98 -22.04
CA VAL A 308 15.58 1.30 -23.35
C VAL A 308 16.96 0.71 -23.49
N GLU A 309 17.05 -0.51 -24.01
CA GLU A 309 18.34 -1.09 -24.35
C GLU A 309 19.06 -0.25 -25.42
N GLU A 310 20.35 0.03 -25.21
CA GLU A 310 21.12 1.02 -25.98
C GLU A 310 21.12 0.73 -27.49
N SER A 311 21.05 -0.54 -27.89
CA SER A 311 21.05 -1.00 -29.30
C SER A 311 19.82 -0.54 -30.10
N ILE A 312 18.68 -0.32 -29.45
CA ILE A 312 17.39 0.03 -30.10
C ILE A 312 16.89 1.44 -29.77
N ALA A 313 17.53 2.15 -28.84
CA ALA A 313 17.09 3.45 -28.32
C ALA A 313 16.75 4.48 -29.42
N GLU A 314 17.69 4.77 -30.31
CA GLU A 314 17.49 5.75 -31.39
C GLU A 314 16.36 5.37 -32.37
N LYS A 315 16.22 4.07 -32.65
CA LYS A 315 15.14 3.56 -33.51
C LYS A 315 13.78 3.75 -32.84
N LEU A 316 13.68 3.44 -31.55
CA LEU A 316 12.47 3.60 -30.77
C LEU A 316 12.10 5.08 -30.63
N TYR A 317 13.05 5.96 -30.29
CA TYR A 317 12.79 7.40 -30.14
C TYR A 317 12.26 8.03 -31.42
N LYS A 318 12.74 7.61 -32.60
CA LYS A 318 12.19 8.08 -33.89
C LYS A 318 10.74 7.66 -34.09
N LYS A 319 10.39 6.41 -33.74
CA LYS A 319 9.02 5.92 -33.83
C LYS A 319 8.09 6.63 -32.84
N ILE A 320 8.55 6.83 -31.60
CA ILE A 320 7.79 7.57 -30.58
C ILE A 320 7.51 9.01 -31.05
N LYS A 321 8.51 9.74 -31.54
CA LYS A 321 8.32 11.11 -32.06
C LYS A 321 7.32 11.14 -33.22
N ALA A 322 7.45 10.23 -34.18
CA ALA A 322 6.51 10.11 -35.29
C ALA A 322 5.07 9.81 -34.81
N ARG A 323 4.92 8.97 -33.77
CA ARG A 323 3.61 8.68 -33.19
C ARG A 323 3.05 9.90 -32.43
N MET A 324 3.86 10.60 -31.65
CA MET A 324 3.48 11.82 -30.94
C MET A 324 2.94 12.91 -31.88
N ASP A 325 3.50 13.05 -33.09
CA ASP A 325 3.01 14.01 -34.10
C ASP A 325 1.58 13.70 -34.59
N THR A 326 1.10 12.47 -34.41
CA THR A 326 -0.25 12.06 -34.83
C THR A 326 -1.31 12.19 -33.72
N LEU A 327 -0.91 12.49 -32.49
CA LEU A 327 -1.83 12.63 -31.36
C LEU A 327 -2.69 13.88 -31.53
N ARG A 328 -4.02 13.72 -31.40
CA ARG A 328 -4.99 14.80 -31.51
C ARG A 328 -5.29 15.37 -30.13
N MET A 329 -5.13 16.68 -29.97
CA MET A 329 -5.42 17.40 -28.74
C MET A 329 -6.62 18.34 -28.93
N GLY A 330 -7.53 18.39 -27.96
CA GLY A 330 -8.72 19.23 -28.08
C GLY A 330 -9.80 18.97 -27.05
N ASP A 331 -11.04 19.30 -27.43
CA ASP A 331 -12.24 19.15 -26.59
C ASP A 331 -12.40 17.70 -26.10
N SER A 332 -12.57 17.54 -24.79
CA SER A 332 -12.72 16.23 -24.16
C SER A 332 -13.95 15.47 -24.65
N LEU A 333 -14.97 16.14 -25.19
CA LEU A 333 -16.17 15.51 -25.73
C LEU A 333 -16.05 15.08 -27.20
N ASP A 334 -15.00 15.46 -27.91
CA ASP A 334 -14.73 14.92 -29.24
C ASP A 334 -14.07 13.52 -29.12
N LYS A 335 -14.77 12.50 -29.65
CA LYS A 335 -14.35 11.08 -29.60
C LYS A 335 -13.04 10.81 -30.33
N CYS A 336 -12.65 11.74 -31.20
CA CYS A 336 -11.40 11.70 -31.95
C CYS A 336 -10.21 12.22 -31.14
N ILE A 337 -10.42 12.90 -30.01
CA ILE A 337 -9.29 13.43 -29.25
C ILE A 337 -8.55 12.32 -28.50
N ASP A 338 -7.23 12.41 -28.51
CA ASP A 338 -6.31 11.51 -27.83
C ASP A 338 -5.79 12.15 -26.52
N ILE A 339 -5.68 13.48 -26.49
CA ILE A 339 -5.17 14.24 -25.35
C ILE A 339 -6.14 15.37 -24.98
N GLY A 340 -6.73 15.25 -23.80
CA GLY A 340 -7.63 16.24 -23.22
C GLY A 340 -6.91 17.39 -22.52
N ALA A 341 -7.66 18.10 -21.69
CA ALA A 341 -7.14 19.21 -20.89
C ALA A 341 -6.61 18.69 -19.54
N VAL A 342 -5.50 19.27 -19.08
CA VAL A 342 -4.99 19.14 -17.72
C VAL A 342 -6.04 19.64 -16.74
N VAL A 343 -6.25 18.92 -15.64
CA VAL A 343 -7.42 19.10 -14.76
C VAL A 343 -7.58 20.53 -14.19
N ALA A 344 -6.48 21.23 -13.94
CA ALA A 344 -6.48 22.50 -13.22
C ALA A 344 -5.26 23.37 -13.57
N PRO A 345 -5.36 24.71 -13.43
CA PRO A 345 -4.25 25.62 -13.75
C PRO A 345 -3.00 25.38 -12.89
N ILE A 346 -3.18 25.06 -11.60
CA ILE A 346 -2.05 24.74 -10.71
C ILE A 346 -1.28 23.49 -11.15
N GLN A 347 -1.97 22.52 -11.74
CA GLN A 347 -1.33 21.32 -12.29
C GLN A 347 -0.56 21.65 -13.57
N LEU A 348 -1.14 22.48 -14.44
CA LEU A 348 -0.49 22.97 -15.65
C LEU A 348 0.82 23.72 -15.33
N GLU A 349 0.79 24.60 -14.33
CA GLU A 349 1.96 25.32 -13.83
C GLU A 349 3.03 24.38 -13.27
N THR A 350 2.62 23.34 -12.54
CA THR A 350 3.52 22.34 -11.98
C THR A 350 4.24 21.54 -13.07
N ILE A 351 3.49 21.10 -14.08
CA ILE A 351 4.04 20.39 -15.25
C ILE A 351 5.05 21.29 -15.97
N ASP A 352 4.68 22.53 -16.28
CA ASP A 352 5.59 23.45 -16.97
C ASP A 352 6.87 23.70 -16.17
N ALA A 353 6.76 23.98 -14.86
CA ALA A 353 7.92 24.23 -14.01
C ALA A 353 8.90 23.04 -13.99
N LEU A 354 8.41 21.80 -13.96
CA LEU A 354 9.27 20.61 -14.02
C LEU A 354 9.89 20.40 -15.39
N VAL A 355 9.14 20.68 -16.47
CA VAL A 355 9.67 20.61 -17.84
C VAL A 355 10.77 21.67 -18.05
N GLN A 356 10.57 22.91 -17.59
CA GLN A 356 11.61 23.95 -17.69
C GLN A 356 12.87 23.55 -16.92
N LYS A 357 12.74 23.03 -15.70
CA LYS A 357 13.91 22.49 -14.96
C LYS A 357 14.62 21.39 -15.73
N GLY A 358 13.87 20.47 -16.36
CA GLY A 358 14.45 19.44 -17.22
C GLY A 358 15.26 20.01 -18.39
N LYS A 359 14.80 21.11 -19.01
CA LYS A 359 15.53 21.83 -20.07
C LYS A 359 16.77 22.54 -19.53
N ASP A 360 16.65 23.19 -18.38
CA ASP A 360 17.75 23.92 -17.72
C ASP A 360 18.88 22.99 -17.27
N GLU A 361 18.56 21.74 -16.92
CA GLU A 361 19.54 20.67 -16.65
C GLU A 361 20.28 20.19 -17.91
N GLY A 362 19.94 20.71 -19.10
CA GLY A 362 20.61 20.38 -20.37
C GLY A 362 20.13 19.10 -21.05
N ASN A 363 18.99 18.54 -20.60
CA ASN A 363 18.42 17.33 -21.21
C ASN A 363 17.90 17.64 -22.62
N GLN A 364 18.09 16.69 -23.55
CA GLN A 364 17.50 16.80 -24.88
C GLN A 364 15.99 16.61 -24.77
N TRP A 365 15.23 17.48 -25.43
CA TRP A 365 13.78 17.45 -25.39
C TRP A 365 13.18 17.63 -26.76
N TRP A 366 11.95 17.15 -26.92
CA TRP A 366 11.18 17.27 -28.15
C TRP A 366 9.69 17.38 -27.83
N GLN A 367 9.00 18.23 -28.57
CA GLN A 367 7.55 18.42 -28.57
C GLN A 367 7.08 18.52 -30.02
N PRO A 368 5.84 18.09 -30.34
CA PRO A 368 5.25 18.31 -31.66
C PRO A 368 5.18 19.80 -32.04
N TYR A 369 5.20 20.10 -33.35
CA TYR A 369 5.24 21.48 -33.86
C TYR A 369 3.87 22.19 -33.89
N TRP A 370 2.77 21.49 -33.60
CA TRP A 370 1.43 22.07 -33.61
C TRP A 370 1.13 22.90 -32.35
N SER A 371 0.24 23.89 -32.47
CA SER A 371 -0.15 24.76 -31.36
C SER A 371 -1.20 24.10 -30.46
N CYS A 372 -0.95 24.02 -29.15
CA CYS A 372 -1.96 23.62 -28.17
C CYS A 372 -3.19 24.56 -28.20
N PRO A 373 -4.41 24.03 -28.01
CA PRO A 373 -5.59 24.89 -27.86
C PRO A 373 -5.43 25.88 -26.70
N THR A 374 -5.92 27.11 -26.88
CA THR A 374 -5.75 28.20 -25.90
C THR A 374 -6.94 28.40 -24.97
N ASP A 375 -8.08 27.80 -25.30
CA ASP A 375 -9.36 28.03 -24.61
C ASP A 375 -9.45 27.30 -23.26
N GLY A 376 -8.65 26.25 -23.08
CA GLY A 376 -8.60 25.42 -21.86
C GLY A 376 -7.20 25.34 -21.24
N TYR A 377 -6.98 24.32 -20.42
CA TYR A 377 -5.68 24.02 -19.81
C TYR A 377 -5.02 22.87 -20.57
N PHE A 378 -4.19 23.16 -21.57
CA PHE A 378 -3.59 22.15 -22.42
C PHE A 378 -2.05 22.18 -22.32
N TYR A 379 -1.42 21.01 -22.28
CA TYR A 379 0.05 20.88 -22.29
C TYR A 379 0.51 19.92 -23.39
N PRO A 380 1.50 20.27 -24.22
CA PRO A 380 1.94 19.42 -25.32
C PRO A 380 2.63 18.13 -24.83
N PRO A 381 2.43 17.00 -25.53
CA PRO A 381 3.30 15.82 -25.44
C PRO A 381 4.77 16.19 -25.42
N THR A 382 5.48 15.78 -24.37
CA THR A 382 6.89 16.12 -24.20
C THR A 382 7.72 14.86 -24.02
N LEU A 383 8.80 14.73 -24.79
CA LEU A 383 9.76 13.64 -24.68
C LEU A 383 11.13 14.22 -24.32
N PHE A 384 11.71 13.74 -23.22
CA PHE A 384 13.12 13.93 -22.90
C PHE A 384 13.93 12.67 -23.21
N THR A 385 15.09 12.82 -23.86
CA THR A 385 16.01 11.71 -24.19
C THR A 385 17.41 11.96 -23.63
N GLY A 386 18.16 10.89 -23.41
CA GLY A 386 19.52 10.97 -22.88
C GLY A 386 19.58 11.49 -21.44
N VAL A 387 18.51 11.27 -20.66
CA VAL A 387 18.38 11.81 -19.31
C VAL A 387 19.24 11.02 -18.34
N SER A 388 20.06 11.73 -17.55
CA SER A 388 20.85 11.12 -16.48
C SER A 388 19.93 10.53 -15.39
N PRO A 389 20.25 9.37 -14.81
CA PRO A 389 19.51 8.83 -13.66
C PRO A 389 19.44 9.79 -12.46
N SER A 390 20.37 10.76 -12.35
CA SER A 390 20.40 11.77 -11.28
C SER A 390 19.59 13.03 -11.57
N SER A 391 19.01 13.17 -12.76
CA SER A 391 18.19 14.32 -13.15
C SER A 391 16.91 14.39 -12.32
N LEU A 392 16.44 15.60 -12.01
CA LEU A 392 15.22 15.79 -11.23
C LEU A 392 14.01 15.11 -11.91
N ILE A 393 13.88 15.28 -13.23
CA ILE A 393 12.76 14.72 -14.00
C ILE A 393 12.78 13.18 -14.10
N ALA A 394 13.93 12.55 -13.81
CA ALA A 394 14.05 11.09 -13.70
C ALA A 394 13.63 10.56 -12.32
N GLN A 395 13.69 11.38 -11.27
CA GLN A 395 13.45 11.00 -9.88
C GLN A 395 12.08 11.43 -9.36
N GLU A 396 11.61 12.61 -9.79
CA GLU A 396 10.37 13.23 -9.35
C GLU A 396 9.20 12.93 -10.29
N GLU A 397 8.01 12.76 -9.70
CA GLU A 397 6.75 12.61 -10.43
C GLU A 397 6.38 13.95 -11.08
N ILE A 398 6.10 13.93 -12.39
CA ILE A 398 5.69 15.14 -13.14
C ILE A 398 4.16 15.22 -13.21
N PHE A 399 3.50 14.07 -13.35
CA PHE A 399 2.04 13.95 -13.40
C PHE A 399 1.41 14.81 -14.51
N GLY A 400 1.90 14.58 -15.73
CA GLY A 400 1.51 15.28 -16.96
C GLY A 400 2.06 14.53 -18.18
N PRO A 401 1.83 15.00 -19.41
CA PRO A 401 2.08 14.23 -20.64
C PRO A 401 3.56 14.27 -21.05
N VAL A 402 4.45 13.87 -20.13
CA VAL A 402 5.90 13.99 -20.20
C VAL A 402 6.55 12.63 -20.02
N LEU A 403 7.27 12.16 -21.04
CA LEU A 403 8.08 10.95 -21.01
C LEU A 403 9.56 11.29 -20.82
N VAL A 404 10.21 10.58 -19.90
CA VAL A 404 11.65 10.68 -19.63
C VAL A 404 12.33 9.39 -20.04
N ALA A 405 13.25 9.45 -21.00
CA ALA A 405 13.94 8.29 -21.53
C ALA A 405 15.42 8.25 -21.19
N MET A 406 15.88 7.08 -20.75
CA MET A 406 17.29 6.74 -20.51
C MET A 406 17.60 5.36 -21.10
N SER A 407 18.87 5.10 -21.36
CA SER A 407 19.33 3.82 -21.89
C SER A 407 20.00 2.93 -20.84
N PHE A 408 20.08 1.63 -21.14
CA PHE A 408 20.86 0.64 -20.37
C PHE A 408 21.56 -0.34 -21.32
N ARG A 409 22.54 -1.09 -20.81
CA ARG A 409 23.40 -2.03 -21.58
C ARG A 409 23.29 -3.48 -21.14
N SER A 410 22.67 -3.74 -20.00
CA SER A 410 22.50 -5.10 -19.49
C SER A 410 21.21 -5.23 -18.71
N HIS A 411 20.69 -6.45 -18.62
CA HIS A 411 19.49 -6.76 -17.83
C HIS A 411 19.65 -6.33 -16.36
N SER A 412 20.85 -6.54 -15.79
CA SER A 412 21.16 -6.14 -14.41
C SER A 412 21.16 -4.62 -14.22
N GLU A 413 21.58 -3.86 -15.23
CA GLU A 413 21.54 -2.41 -15.21
C GLU A 413 20.11 -1.89 -15.34
N ALA A 414 19.28 -2.51 -16.19
CA ALA A 414 17.86 -2.19 -16.29
C ALA A 414 17.16 -2.33 -14.93
N VAL A 415 17.39 -3.42 -14.21
CA VAL A 415 16.84 -3.64 -12.84
C VAL A 415 17.35 -2.58 -11.86
N LYS A 416 18.65 -2.28 -11.88
CA LYS A 416 19.24 -1.25 -10.99
C LYS A 416 18.64 0.12 -11.25
N LEU A 417 18.54 0.53 -12.51
CA LEU A 417 17.91 1.79 -12.90
C LEU A 417 16.44 1.79 -12.51
N ALA A 418 15.68 0.76 -12.86
CA ALA A 418 14.26 0.60 -12.51
C ALA A 418 14.01 0.74 -11.00
N ASN A 419 14.87 0.16 -10.16
CA ASN A 419 14.72 0.22 -8.71
C ASN A 419 15.37 1.47 -8.07
N ASN A 420 16.10 2.30 -8.83
CA ASN A 420 16.74 3.54 -8.36
C ASN A 420 15.74 4.70 -8.28
N THR A 421 14.77 4.55 -7.38
CA THR A 421 13.76 5.54 -7.04
C THR A 421 13.21 5.23 -5.64
N ARG A 422 12.71 6.25 -4.94
CA ARG A 422 12.02 6.07 -3.64
C ARG A 422 10.64 5.40 -3.79
N TYR A 423 10.10 5.38 -5.00
CA TYR A 423 8.80 4.80 -5.32
C TYR A 423 8.88 3.29 -5.59
N GLY A 424 7.71 2.67 -5.75
CA GLY A 424 7.58 1.26 -6.13
C GLY A 424 6.13 0.86 -6.41
N LEU A 425 5.43 1.55 -7.31
CA LEU A 425 4.01 1.33 -7.57
C LEU A 425 3.76 0.27 -8.66
N ALA A 426 4.19 0.55 -9.89
CA ALA A 426 4.02 -0.34 -11.02
C ALA A 426 5.29 -0.37 -11.90
N ALA A 427 5.37 -1.34 -12.80
CA ALA A 427 6.39 -1.43 -13.84
C ALA A 427 5.85 -2.15 -15.08
N SER A 428 6.44 -1.86 -16.23
CA SER A 428 6.16 -2.58 -17.48
C SER A 428 7.45 -3.12 -18.09
N ILE A 429 7.39 -4.33 -18.64
CA ILE A 429 8.50 -5.05 -19.26
C ILE A 429 8.09 -5.43 -20.69
N TRP A 430 8.91 -5.06 -21.66
CA TRP A 430 8.70 -5.35 -23.08
C TRP A 430 9.87 -6.16 -23.62
N THR A 431 9.58 -7.39 -24.02
CA THR A 431 10.51 -8.38 -24.59
C THR A 431 9.70 -9.54 -25.18
N GLU A 432 10.20 -10.16 -26.24
CA GLU A 432 9.58 -11.38 -26.80
C GLU A 432 10.13 -12.66 -26.15
N ASP A 433 11.20 -12.57 -25.36
CA ASP A 433 11.76 -13.68 -24.57
C ASP A 433 11.04 -13.84 -23.23
N ILE A 434 10.29 -14.94 -23.11
CA ILE A 434 9.60 -15.35 -21.89
C ILE A 434 10.53 -15.52 -20.68
N ASN A 435 11.75 -16.03 -20.87
CA ASN A 435 12.71 -16.24 -19.78
C ASN A 435 13.17 -14.89 -19.23
N LEU A 436 13.47 -13.95 -20.12
CA LEU A 436 13.88 -12.61 -19.73
C LEU A 436 12.76 -11.88 -18.98
N ALA A 437 11.53 -11.93 -19.51
CA ALA A 437 10.39 -11.28 -18.89
C ALA A 437 10.14 -11.81 -17.46
N LEU A 438 10.14 -13.13 -17.29
CA LEU A 438 9.87 -13.80 -16.01
C LEU A 438 11.06 -13.77 -15.03
N ASP A 439 12.30 -13.61 -15.52
CA ASP A 439 13.47 -13.36 -14.66
C ASP A 439 13.46 -11.94 -14.09
N ILE A 440 13.09 -10.94 -14.90
CA ILE A 440 13.15 -9.53 -14.52
C ILE A 440 11.98 -9.12 -13.62
N ALA A 441 10.76 -9.58 -13.90
CA ALA A 441 9.56 -9.23 -13.15
C ALA A 441 9.69 -9.36 -11.60
N PRO A 442 10.20 -10.47 -11.03
CA PRO A 442 10.37 -10.59 -9.58
C PRO A 442 11.47 -9.67 -9.02
N GLN A 443 12.41 -9.20 -9.84
CA GLN A 443 13.50 -8.32 -9.39
C GLN A 443 13.08 -6.86 -9.25
N LEU A 444 11.99 -6.45 -9.90
CA LEU A 444 11.46 -5.08 -9.82
C LEU A 444 10.74 -4.83 -8.49
N LYS A 445 11.00 -3.69 -7.84
CA LYS A 445 10.31 -3.26 -6.61
C LYS A 445 9.05 -2.50 -6.97
N ALA A 446 8.02 -3.24 -7.35
CA ALA A 446 6.71 -2.73 -7.76
C ALA A 446 5.56 -3.63 -7.31
N GLY A 447 4.40 -3.00 -7.05
CA GLY A 447 3.09 -3.61 -6.77
C GLY A 447 2.55 -4.47 -7.89
N SER A 448 2.63 -3.92 -9.09
CA SER A 448 2.14 -4.54 -10.30
C SER A 448 3.22 -4.51 -11.37
N VAL A 449 3.43 -5.62 -12.05
CA VAL A 449 4.37 -5.73 -13.16
C VAL A 449 3.61 -6.25 -14.38
N TRP A 450 3.65 -5.50 -15.46
CA TRP A 450 2.98 -5.86 -16.70
C TRP A 450 4.00 -6.35 -17.74
N ILE A 451 3.79 -7.54 -18.30
CA ILE A 451 4.62 -8.09 -19.37
C ILE A 451 3.91 -7.89 -20.71
N ASN A 452 4.55 -7.16 -21.63
CA ASN A 452 4.05 -6.78 -22.96
C ASN A 452 2.67 -6.09 -22.93
N CYS A 453 2.38 -5.40 -21.82
CA CYS A 453 1.24 -4.50 -21.66
C CYS A 453 1.55 -3.46 -20.58
N THR A 454 0.66 -2.49 -20.37
CA THR A 454 0.77 -1.48 -19.32
C THR A 454 -0.61 -0.96 -18.96
N ASN A 455 -0.79 -0.40 -17.76
CA ASN A 455 -2.06 0.20 -17.32
C ASN A 455 -3.28 -0.74 -17.50
N VAL A 456 -3.05 -2.04 -17.34
CA VAL A 456 -4.13 -3.04 -17.35
C VAL A 456 -4.62 -3.24 -15.93
N PHE A 457 -5.93 -3.11 -15.73
CA PHE A 457 -6.60 -3.25 -14.44
C PHE A 457 -7.77 -4.22 -14.54
N ASP A 458 -8.02 -4.95 -13.46
CA ASP A 458 -9.24 -5.73 -13.27
C ASP A 458 -9.56 -5.75 -11.78
N ALA A 459 -10.84 -5.78 -11.45
CA ALA A 459 -11.29 -5.83 -10.06
C ALA A 459 -10.79 -7.06 -9.28
N ALA A 460 -10.41 -8.14 -9.98
CA ALA A 460 -9.84 -9.35 -9.40
C ALA A 460 -8.35 -9.26 -9.10
N SER A 461 -7.62 -8.28 -9.65
CA SER A 461 -6.19 -8.10 -9.39
C SER A 461 -5.99 -7.05 -8.31
N GLY A 462 -5.23 -7.37 -7.28
CA GLY A 462 -4.73 -6.35 -6.35
C GLY A 462 -3.82 -5.34 -7.06
N PHE A 463 -3.85 -4.09 -6.62
CA PHE A 463 -2.94 -3.03 -7.03
C PHE A 463 -2.51 -2.26 -5.79
N GLY A 464 -1.23 -1.94 -5.66
CA GLY A 464 -0.76 -0.98 -4.66
C GLY A 464 0.74 -0.95 -4.43
N GLY A 465 1.21 0.06 -3.69
CA GLY A 465 2.62 0.44 -3.65
C GLY A 465 3.56 -0.40 -2.77
N TYR A 466 4.86 -0.22 -3.05
CA TYR A 466 6.01 -0.49 -2.19
C TYR A 466 6.65 0.86 -1.79
N ARG A 467 7.49 0.85 -0.74
CA ARG A 467 8.32 2.01 -0.34
C ARG A 467 7.46 3.27 -0.16
N GLU A 468 7.87 4.41 -0.75
CA GLU A 468 7.14 5.68 -0.64
C GLU A 468 5.93 5.80 -1.59
N SER A 469 5.66 4.77 -2.39
CA SER A 469 4.36 4.62 -3.08
C SER A 469 3.25 4.13 -2.13
N GLY A 470 3.59 3.88 -0.86
CA GLY A 470 2.63 3.55 0.18
C GLY A 470 2.49 2.05 0.42
N PHE A 471 1.35 1.65 0.97
CA PHE A 471 1.08 0.28 1.40
C PHE A 471 -0.43 0.00 1.52
N GLY A 472 -0.78 -1.27 1.44
CA GLY A 472 -2.14 -1.74 1.20
C GLY A 472 -2.29 -2.24 -0.24
N ARG A 473 -3.42 -2.87 -0.53
CA ARG A 473 -3.80 -3.25 -1.89
C ARG A 473 -5.27 -2.91 -2.12
N GLU A 474 -5.61 -2.58 -3.36
CA GLU A 474 -6.97 -2.32 -3.82
C GLU A 474 -7.30 -3.26 -4.98
N GLY A 475 -8.49 -3.87 -4.95
CA GLY A 475 -8.83 -4.97 -5.85
C GLY A 475 -8.36 -6.34 -5.35
N GLY A 476 -8.92 -7.39 -5.97
CA GLY A 476 -8.65 -8.79 -5.64
C GLY A 476 -9.06 -9.19 -4.22
N LYS A 477 -8.73 -10.44 -3.85
CA LYS A 477 -8.92 -10.94 -2.47
C LYS A 477 -7.99 -10.22 -1.51
N GLU A 478 -6.84 -9.80 -1.99
CA GLU A 478 -5.80 -9.08 -1.28
C GLU A 478 -6.32 -7.76 -0.70
N GLY A 479 -7.05 -6.99 -1.51
CA GLY A 479 -7.61 -5.71 -1.08
C GLY A 479 -8.75 -5.85 -0.08
N LEU A 480 -9.43 -7.00 -0.01
CA LEU A 480 -10.46 -7.23 1.02
C LEU A 480 -9.86 -7.23 2.42
N TYR A 481 -8.64 -7.74 2.56
CA TYR A 481 -7.94 -7.74 3.83
C TYR A 481 -7.73 -6.33 4.37
N GLU A 482 -7.75 -5.29 3.54
CA GLU A 482 -7.70 -3.90 3.99
C GLU A 482 -8.96 -3.43 4.69
N TYR A 483 -10.12 -4.05 4.40
CA TYR A 483 -11.44 -3.66 4.91
C TYR A 483 -11.98 -4.57 6.00
N VAL A 484 -11.17 -5.54 6.45
CA VAL A 484 -11.49 -6.41 7.59
C VAL A 484 -10.40 -6.40 8.66
N LYS A 485 -10.75 -6.89 9.85
CA LYS A 485 -9.83 -7.19 10.95
C LYS A 485 -10.10 -8.60 11.49
N PRO A 486 -9.08 -9.31 11.99
CA PRO A 486 -9.27 -10.61 12.62
C PRO A 486 -10.21 -10.51 13.82
N LYS A 487 -11.15 -11.45 13.95
CA LYS A 487 -12.02 -11.59 15.13
C LYS A 487 -11.21 -11.82 16.41
N ALA A 488 -10.05 -12.48 16.29
CA ALA A 488 -9.13 -12.73 17.40
C ALA A 488 -8.60 -11.44 18.06
N ASN A 489 -8.62 -10.29 17.39
CA ASN A 489 -8.23 -9.01 17.99
C ASN A 489 -9.16 -8.60 19.15
N ALA A 490 -10.41 -9.09 19.16
CA ALA A 490 -11.33 -8.87 20.28
C ALA A 490 -10.94 -9.65 21.55
N LEU A 491 -10.06 -10.64 21.43
CA LEU A 491 -9.57 -11.46 22.55
C LEU A 491 -8.34 -10.85 23.25
N MET A 492 -7.74 -9.81 22.65
CA MET A 492 -6.58 -9.12 23.24
C MET A 492 -6.99 -8.33 24.49
N THR A 493 -6.09 -8.24 25.47
CA THR A 493 -6.36 -7.63 26.78
C THR A 493 -5.50 -6.39 27.05
N ASP A 494 -6.00 -5.43 27.81
CA ASP A 494 -5.19 -4.28 28.26
C ASP A 494 -4.27 -4.63 29.45
N LYS A 495 -4.47 -5.82 30.02
CA LYS A 495 -3.65 -6.35 31.12
C LYS A 495 -2.70 -7.40 30.60
N ALA A 496 -1.44 -7.33 31.04
CA ALA A 496 -0.47 -8.39 30.82
C ALA A 496 -1.03 -9.70 31.39
N PRO A 497 -0.87 -10.84 30.68
CA PRO A 497 -1.24 -12.14 31.22
C PRO A 497 -0.48 -12.36 32.54
N MET A 498 -1.21 -12.51 33.65
CA MET A 498 -0.60 -12.78 34.95
C MET A 498 -0.12 -14.22 35.00
N THR A 499 1.18 -14.44 35.00
CA THR A 499 1.76 -15.76 35.30
C THR A 499 1.85 -15.94 36.82
N LYS A 500 1.43 -17.11 37.33
CA LYS A 500 1.47 -17.40 38.76
C LYS A 500 2.92 -17.54 39.22
N ARG A 501 3.41 -16.53 39.93
CA ARG A 501 4.76 -16.53 40.50
C ARG A 501 4.79 -17.45 41.72
N GLN A 502 5.84 -18.27 41.84
CA GLN A 502 6.06 -19.04 43.06
C GLN A 502 6.62 -18.15 44.17
N GLU A 503 6.40 -18.48 45.45
CA GLU A 503 7.14 -17.80 46.52
C GLU A 503 8.61 -18.24 46.48
N PRO A 504 9.57 -17.32 46.77
CA PRO A 504 10.97 -17.68 46.80
C PRO A 504 11.19 -18.75 47.87
N LYS A 505 11.69 -19.93 47.46
CA LYS A 505 12.09 -20.95 48.43
C LYS A 505 13.34 -20.46 49.16
N ALA A 506 13.32 -20.48 50.50
CA ALA A 506 14.46 -20.10 51.33
C ALA A 506 15.72 -20.88 50.90
N SER A 507 16.75 -20.15 50.46
CA SER A 507 18.02 -20.76 50.05
C SER A 507 18.77 -21.30 51.27
N SER A 508 19.20 -22.56 51.20
CA SER A 508 20.09 -23.16 52.21
C SER A 508 21.44 -22.42 52.24
N ASN A 509 21.92 -22.11 53.45
CA ASN A 509 23.21 -21.49 53.76
C ASN A 509 24.42 -22.37 53.35
N GLY A 510 24.70 -22.45 52.05
CA GLY A 510 25.95 -22.96 51.52
C GLY A 510 26.95 -21.82 51.28
N ILE A 511 28.24 -22.07 51.54
CA ILE A 511 29.33 -21.16 51.18
C ILE A 511 29.34 -21.03 49.65
N SER A 512 28.97 -19.86 49.14
CA SER A 512 28.92 -19.53 47.71
C SER A 512 30.31 -19.07 47.25
N MET A 513 30.88 -19.78 46.27
CA MET A 513 32.05 -19.28 45.52
C MET A 513 31.65 -18.00 44.78
N PRO A 514 32.55 -17.01 44.62
CA PRO A 514 32.23 -15.80 43.86
C PRO A 514 31.79 -16.18 42.44
N GLY A 515 30.67 -15.60 42.00
CA GLY A 515 30.10 -15.86 40.69
C GLY A 515 31.03 -15.44 39.55
N ILE A 516 30.95 -16.15 38.42
CA ILE A 516 31.61 -15.76 37.17
C ILE A 516 30.76 -14.69 36.48
N ASP A 517 31.40 -13.67 35.90
CA ASP A 517 30.75 -12.68 35.03
C ASP A 517 30.00 -13.37 33.88
N ARG A 518 28.69 -13.12 33.81
CA ARG A 518 27.77 -13.66 32.79
C ARG A 518 27.21 -12.54 31.92
N THR A 519 28.10 -11.78 31.28
CA THR A 519 27.70 -10.75 30.32
C THR A 519 27.47 -11.32 28.92
N ALA A 520 26.21 -11.37 28.50
CA ALA A 520 25.82 -11.74 27.13
C ALA A 520 26.10 -10.61 26.13
N LYS A 521 26.48 -11.01 24.92
CA LYS A 521 26.71 -10.13 23.77
C LYS A 521 25.42 -9.87 23.00
N MET A 522 25.50 -9.17 21.88
CA MET A 522 24.45 -9.15 20.84
C MET A 522 24.75 -10.20 19.77
N TYR A 523 23.82 -10.47 18.86
CA TYR A 523 24.02 -11.34 17.70
C TYR A 523 23.83 -10.55 16.41
N ILE A 524 24.91 -10.27 15.67
CA ILE A 524 24.87 -9.43 14.47
C ILE A 524 25.70 -10.08 13.37
N GLY A 525 25.09 -10.29 12.21
CA GLY A 525 25.80 -10.84 11.05
C GLY A 525 26.32 -12.26 11.27
N GLY A 526 25.55 -13.11 11.97
CA GLY A 526 25.91 -14.52 12.18
C GLY A 526 26.98 -14.76 13.25
N LYS A 527 27.25 -13.78 14.11
CA LYS A 527 28.23 -13.90 15.20
C LYS A 527 27.84 -13.05 16.41
N GLN A 528 28.37 -13.41 17.56
CA GLN A 528 28.24 -12.58 18.75
C GLN A 528 29.10 -11.30 18.65
N ALA A 529 28.51 -10.14 18.97
CA ALA A 529 29.13 -8.82 18.87
C ALA A 529 29.02 -8.07 20.21
N ARG A 530 30.11 -7.40 20.61
CA ARG A 530 30.10 -6.49 21.77
C ARG A 530 29.26 -5.24 21.45
N PRO A 531 28.66 -4.57 22.46
CA PRO A 531 28.01 -3.30 22.23
C PRO A 531 29.04 -2.26 21.85
N ASP A 532 28.73 -1.46 20.82
CA ASP A 532 29.57 -0.36 20.38
C ASP A 532 29.87 0.61 21.54
N GLY A 533 28.87 0.90 22.37
CA GLY A 533 29.02 1.75 23.55
C GLY A 533 29.78 1.13 24.73
N GLY A 534 30.12 -0.17 24.67
CA GLY A 534 30.88 -0.89 25.69
C GLY A 534 30.13 -1.20 27.00
N ASN A 535 28.91 -0.71 27.18
CA ASN A 535 28.12 -0.87 28.42
C ASN A 535 27.22 -2.10 28.39
N SER A 536 26.89 -2.61 29.58
CA SER A 536 25.90 -3.66 29.82
C SER A 536 24.71 -3.14 30.63
N ILE A 537 23.63 -3.93 30.65
CA ILE A 537 22.44 -3.75 31.49
C ILE A 537 22.36 -4.97 32.41
N ILE A 538 22.18 -4.72 33.71
CA ILE A 538 21.91 -5.76 34.70
C ILE A 538 20.53 -6.36 34.44
N VAL A 539 20.47 -7.69 34.36
CA VAL A 539 19.23 -8.44 34.28
C VAL A 539 18.95 -9.07 35.64
N THR A 540 17.75 -8.82 36.14
CA THR A 540 17.25 -9.41 37.39
C THR A 540 16.11 -10.37 37.13
N ASP A 541 15.91 -11.33 38.05
CA ASP A 541 14.66 -12.08 38.11
C ASP A 541 13.48 -11.18 38.57
N THR A 542 12.28 -11.75 38.61
CA THR A 542 11.07 -11.02 39.07
C THR A 542 11.07 -10.58 40.54
N PHE A 543 12.07 -10.98 41.34
CA PHE A 543 12.28 -10.56 42.72
C PHE A 543 13.40 -9.52 42.87
N GLY A 544 14.10 -9.18 41.79
CA GLY A 544 15.21 -8.23 41.80
C GLY A 544 16.57 -8.88 42.09
N ASN A 545 16.68 -10.21 42.11
CA ASN A 545 17.98 -10.86 42.25
C ASN A 545 18.74 -10.80 40.92
N HIS A 546 20.04 -10.51 40.97
CA HIS A 546 20.90 -10.48 39.79
C HIS A 546 21.07 -11.88 39.18
N ILE A 547 20.71 -12.06 37.90
CA ILE A 547 20.81 -13.33 37.18
C ILE A 547 21.78 -13.28 35.98
N GLY A 548 22.18 -12.09 35.54
CA GLY A 548 23.17 -11.90 34.48
C GLY A 548 23.20 -10.47 33.96
N GLU A 549 23.98 -10.23 32.92
CA GLU A 549 24.03 -8.94 32.23
C GLU A 549 23.86 -9.14 30.72
N VAL A 550 23.28 -8.16 30.04
CA VAL A 550 23.20 -8.12 28.57
C VAL A 550 23.81 -6.85 28.04
N SER A 551 24.22 -6.86 26.77
CA SER A 551 24.76 -5.67 26.12
C SER A 551 23.73 -4.54 26.06
N LYS A 552 24.14 -3.30 26.38
CA LYS A 552 23.34 -2.09 26.15
C LYS A 552 23.57 -1.59 24.72
N GLY A 553 22.78 -2.11 23.77
CA GLY A 553 22.84 -1.69 22.38
C GLY A 553 22.50 -0.20 22.21
N ASN A 554 23.01 0.39 21.14
CA ASN A 554 22.78 1.78 20.77
C ASN A 554 22.44 1.94 19.27
N ARG A 555 22.37 3.18 18.79
CA ARG A 555 22.14 3.49 17.37
C ARG A 555 23.16 2.86 16.42
N LYS A 556 24.44 2.79 16.79
CA LYS A 556 25.50 2.16 15.96
C LYS A 556 25.30 0.66 15.87
N ASP A 557 24.85 0.01 16.92
CA ASP A 557 24.51 -1.42 16.88
C ASP A 557 23.31 -1.70 15.97
N ILE A 558 22.26 -0.87 16.02
CA ILE A 558 21.14 -0.93 15.06
C ILE A 558 21.64 -0.75 13.62
N ARG A 559 22.49 0.25 13.37
CA ARG A 559 23.09 0.45 12.04
C ARG A 559 23.86 -0.77 11.57
N ASN A 560 24.72 -1.34 12.43
CA ASN A 560 25.50 -2.54 12.10
C ASN A 560 24.57 -3.75 11.81
N ALA A 561 23.47 -3.88 12.53
CA ALA A 561 22.46 -4.91 12.29
C ALA A 561 21.75 -4.73 10.94
N VAL A 562 21.42 -3.49 10.56
CA VAL A 562 20.83 -3.18 9.25
C VAL A 562 21.84 -3.42 8.11
N GLU A 563 23.09 -2.99 8.27
CA GLU A 563 24.18 -3.28 7.32
C GLU A 563 24.36 -4.80 7.13
N ALA A 564 24.34 -5.57 8.23
CA ALA A 564 24.41 -7.02 8.19
C ALA A 564 23.18 -7.66 7.51
N ALA A 565 21.98 -7.12 7.74
CA ALA A 565 20.75 -7.59 7.11
C ALA A 565 20.75 -7.39 5.59
N HIS A 566 21.28 -6.26 5.09
CA HIS A 566 21.42 -6.02 3.65
C HIS A 566 22.55 -6.83 3.02
N ALA A 567 23.68 -7.00 3.71
CA ALA A 567 24.77 -7.87 3.28
C ALA A 567 24.34 -9.35 3.22
N GLY A 568 23.46 -9.78 4.13
CA GLY A 568 22.92 -11.14 4.25
C GLY A 568 21.90 -11.49 3.16
N THR A 569 22.33 -11.56 1.90
CA THR A 569 21.41 -11.83 0.77
C THR A 569 21.00 -13.30 0.61
N ALA A 570 21.68 -14.23 1.30
CA ALA A 570 21.48 -15.67 1.14
C ALA A 570 20.06 -16.12 1.52
N TRP A 571 19.57 -15.72 2.70
CA TRP A 571 18.27 -16.15 3.23
C TRP A 571 17.10 -15.81 2.31
N GLY A 572 17.09 -14.58 1.79
CA GLY A 572 16.07 -14.11 0.86
C GLY A 572 15.97 -14.90 -0.44
N LYS A 573 17.10 -15.45 -0.91
CA LYS A 573 17.22 -16.20 -2.17
C LYS A 573 16.97 -17.70 -2.00
N MET A 574 16.92 -18.20 -0.76
CA MET A 574 16.63 -19.61 -0.51
C MET A 574 15.21 -19.97 -0.96
N THR A 575 15.06 -21.18 -1.50
CA THR A 575 13.75 -21.77 -1.81
C THR A 575 12.95 -21.96 -0.53
N GLY A 576 11.63 -22.06 -0.64
CA GLY A 576 10.76 -22.37 0.50
C GLY A 576 11.19 -23.66 1.22
N HIS A 577 11.55 -24.70 0.46
CA HIS A 577 12.04 -25.97 1.00
C HIS A 577 13.32 -25.80 1.83
N ALA A 578 14.31 -25.07 1.32
CA ALA A 578 15.56 -24.86 2.04
C ALA A 578 15.34 -24.04 3.32
N LYS A 579 14.43 -23.04 3.27
CA LYS A 579 14.02 -22.31 4.48
C LYS A 579 13.32 -23.23 5.49
N ALA A 580 12.44 -24.11 5.03
CA ALA A 580 11.75 -25.09 5.87
C ALA A 580 12.76 -25.98 6.63
N GLN A 581 13.80 -26.48 5.96
CA GLN A 581 14.85 -27.28 6.59
C GLN A 581 15.55 -26.55 7.73
N VAL A 582 16.00 -25.31 7.49
CA VAL A 582 16.63 -24.47 8.53
C VAL A 582 15.66 -24.23 9.70
N LEU A 583 14.38 -23.98 9.43
CA LEU A 583 13.37 -23.81 10.48
C LEU A 583 13.13 -25.11 11.26
N TYR A 584 13.14 -26.27 10.62
CA TYR A 584 13.06 -27.55 11.33
C TYR A 584 14.30 -27.80 12.20
N TYR A 585 15.50 -27.43 11.74
CA TYR A 585 16.71 -27.48 12.56
C TYR A 585 16.62 -26.55 13.78
N LEU A 586 16.03 -25.35 13.65
CA LEU A 586 15.77 -24.48 14.80
C LEU A 586 14.86 -25.17 15.83
N ALA A 587 13.81 -25.85 15.37
CA ALA A 587 12.90 -26.58 16.25
C ALA A 587 13.58 -27.77 16.92
N GLU A 588 14.38 -28.54 16.17
CA GLU A 588 15.16 -29.68 16.66
C GLU A 588 16.20 -29.26 17.70
N ASN A 589 16.99 -28.23 17.40
CA ASN A 589 18.03 -27.73 18.29
C ASN A 589 17.43 -27.10 19.57
N LEU A 590 16.29 -26.41 19.46
CA LEU A 590 15.55 -25.95 20.63
C LEU A 590 15.02 -27.13 21.46
N ALA A 591 14.52 -28.19 20.79
CA ALA A 591 14.06 -29.40 21.45
C ALA A 591 15.17 -30.09 22.26
N ILE A 592 16.37 -30.22 21.68
CA ILE A 592 17.56 -30.78 22.35
C ILE A 592 17.90 -29.98 23.63
N ARG A 593 17.77 -28.64 23.58
CA ARG A 593 18.07 -27.74 24.71
C ARG A 593 16.84 -27.39 25.56
N SER A 594 15.73 -28.12 25.43
CA SER A 594 14.46 -27.75 26.10
C SER A 594 14.58 -27.58 27.60
N ALA A 595 15.31 -28.50 28.26
CA ALA A 595 15.47 -28.48 29.70
C ALA A 595 16.24 -27.24 30.19
N GLU A 596 17.19 -26.74 29.38
CA GLU A 596 17.98 -25.54 29.64
C GLU A 596 17.12 -24.28 29.50
N PHE A 597 16.38 -24.14 28.40
CA PHE A 597 15.46 -23.02 28.20
C PHE A 597 14.36 -22.98 29.27
N ALA A 598 13.81 -24.14 29.64
CA ALA A 598 12.83 -24.20 30.74
C ALA A 598 13.44 -23.77 32.08
N SER A 599 14.71 -24.10 32.35
CA SER A 599 15.40 -23.62 33.55
C SER A 599 15.60 -22.11 33.51
N ARG A 600 16.00 -21.56 32.36
CA ARG A 600 16.15 -20.11 32.17
C ARG A 600 14.83 -19.38 32.36
N ILE A 601 13.73 -19.89 31.83
CA ILE A 601 12.40 -19.28 32.02
C ILE A 601 12.04 -19.27 33.50
N VAL A 602 12.27 -20.37 34.24
CA VAL A 602 12.04 -20.41 35.69
C VAL A 602 12.91 -19.38 36.41
N GLU A 603 14.19 -19.28 36.08
CA GLU A 603 15.12 -18.31 36.69
C GLU A 603 14.70 -16.86 36.42
N CYS A 604 14.31 -16.53 35.17
CA CYS A 604 13.92 -15.17 34.80
C CYS A 604 12.54 -14.77 35.36
N THR A 605 11.55 -15.66 35.24
CA THR A 605 10.12 -15.31 35.42
C THR A 605 9.50 -15.88 36.69
N ASN A 606 10.18 -16.84 37.33
CA ASN A 606 9.76 -17.52 38.55
C ASN A 606 8.38 -18.21 38.46
N VAL A 607 8.06 -18.70 37.26
CA VAL A 607 6.92 -19.59 37.00
C VAL A 607 7.23 -21.02 37.43
N SER A 608 6.21 -21.88 37.48
CA SER A 608 6.46 -23.30 37.75
C SER A 608 7.26 -23.96 36.62
N ARG A 609 8.02 -25.01 36.95
CA ARG A 609 8.75 -25.81 35.96
C ARG A 609 7.85 -26.32 34.83
N ALA A 610 6.63 -26.75 35.16
CA ALA A 610 5.65 -27.23 34.18
C ALA A 610 5.18 -26.12 33.23
N GLU A 611 4.99 -24.88 33.72
CA GLU A 611 4.65 -23.73 32.87
C GLU A 611 5.81 -23.37 31.94
N ALA A 612 7.05 -23.39 32.45
CA ALA A 612 8.24 -23.14 31.64
C ALA A 612 8.45 -24.21 30.55
N GLU A 613 8.27 -25.50 30.89
CA GLU A 613 8.32 -26.59 29.92
C GLU A 613 7.23 -26.46 28.86
N LYS A 614 6.03 -26.02 29.26
CA LYS A 614 4.94 -25.73 28.33
C LYS A 614 5.29 -24.58 27.36
N GLU A 615 5.91 -23.51 27.86
CA GLU A 615 6.34 -22.39 27.00
C GLU A 615 7.35 -22.85 25.94
N VAL A 616 8.32 -23.67 26.34
CA VAL A 616 9.31 -24.25 25.42
C VAL A 616 8.64 -25.18 24.41
N SER A 617 7.76 -26.09 24.85
CA SER A 617 7.06 -27.01 23.94
C SER A 617 6.17 -26.26 22.94
N SER A 618 5.44 -25.23 23.40
CA SER A 618 4.64 -24.37 22.51
C SER A 618 5.53 -23.61 21.52
N SER A 619 6.72 -23.21 21.92
CA SER A 619 7.67 -22.51 21.05
C SER A 619 8.19 -23.44 19.95
N ILE A 620 8.53 -24.69 20.29
CA ILE A 620 8.93 -25.70 19.31
C ILE A 620 7.79 -25.97 18.33
N GLU A 621 6.57 -26.18 18.82
CA GLU A 621 5.38 -26.37 17.98
C GLU A 621 5.15 -25.18 17.03
N ARG A 622 5.35 -23.95 17.53
CA ARG A 622 5.24 -22.72 16.74
C ARG A 622 6.27 -22.67 15.61
N ILE A 623 7.50 -23.11 15.86
CA ILE A 623 8.53 -23.21 14.82
C ILE A 623 8.10 -24.26 13.78
N TYR A 624 7.66 -25.46 14.19
CA TYR A 624 7.15 -26.49 13.27
C TYR A 624 5.98 -26.00 12.41
N TYR A 625 5.04 -25.28 13.00
CA TYR A 625 3.89 -24.71 12.31
C TYR A 625 4.34 -23.79 11.16
N TYR A 626 5.24 -22.85 11.43
CA TYR A 626 5.71 -21.91 10.42
C TYR A 626 6.78 -22.49 9.47
N ALA A 627 7.53 -23.50 9.90
CA ALA A 627 8.38 -24.31 9.01
C ALA A 627 7.52 -25.00 7.94
N ALA A 628 6.35 -25.53 8.33
CA ALA A 628 5.43 -26.15 7.39
C ALA A 628 4.89 -25.17 6.33
N PHE A 629 4.79 -23.87 6.65
CA PHE A 629 4.33 -22.83 5.72
C PHE A 629 5.41 -22.28 4.78
N ALA A 630 6.70 -22.54 5.04
CA ALA A 630 7.80 -21.94 4.28
C ALA A 630 7.75 -22.22 2.77
N ASP A 631 7.13 -23.34 2.37
CA ASP A 631 6.89 -23.75 0.98
C ASP A 631 5.41 -24.05 0.68
N LYS A 632 4.48 -23.56 1.52
CA LYS A 632 3.02 -23.79 1.38
C LYS A 632 2.19 -22.51 1.52
N TYR A 633 2.84 -21.36 1.54
CA TYR A 633 2.18 -20.06 1.47
C TYR A 633 2.18 -19.58 0.02
N ASP A 634 1.35 -20.24 -0.79
CA ASP A 634 1.27 -20.03 -2.22
C ASP A 634 0.65 -18.67 -2.56
N GLY A 635 0.99 -18.17 -3.76
CA GLY A 635 0.27 -17.10 -4.40
C GLY A 635 -1.00 -17.58 -5.10
N ASP A 636 -1.78 -16.64 -5.60
CA ASP A 636 -3.02 -16.91 -6.33
C ASP A 636 -2.86 -16.57 -7.82
N VAL A 637 -3.63 -17.24 -8.69
CA VAL A 637 -3.76 -16.88 -10.10
C VAL A 637 -5.15 -16.32 -10.34
N HIS A 638 -5.21 -15.06 -10.73
CA HIS A 638 -6.46 -14.37 -11.00
C HIS A 638 -6.78 -14.38 -12.50
N HIS A 639 -7.98 -14.84 -12.84
CA HIS A 639 -8.53 -14.67 -14.17
C HIS A 639 -9.06 -13.25 -14.33
N THR A 640 -8.55 -12.56 -15.34
CA THR A 640 -8.94 -11.18 -15.65
C THR A 640 -9.84 -11.14 -16.88
N THR A 641 -10.44 -9.98 -17.16
CA THR A 641 -11.25 -9.78 -18.37
C THR A 641 -10.41 -9.62 -19.64
N GLN A 642 -9.10 -9.46 -19.51
CA GLN A 642 -8.14 -9.28 -20.59
C GLN A 642 -7.50 -10.63 -20.99
N ARG A 643 -6.75 -10.68 -22.10
CA ARG A 643 -6.02 -11.89 -22.55
C ARG A 643 -4.76 -12.18 -21.72
N ASN A 644 -4.88 -12.01 -20.41
CA ASN A 644 -3.82 -12.12 -19.45
C ASN A 644 -4.35 -12.86 -18.21
N VAL A 645 -3.46 -13.52 -17.50
CA VAL A 645 -3.68 -13.88 -16.10
C VAL A 645 -2.78 -13.04 -15.22
N THR A 646 -3.21 -12.83 -13.98
CA THR A 646 -2.39 -12.14 -12.98
C THR A 646 -1.91 -13.15 -11.94
N LEU A 647 -0.60 -13.25 -11.78
CA LEU A 647 0.04 -14.01 -10.72
C LEU A 647 0.19 -13.10 -9.49
N ALA A 648 -0.63 -13.32 -8.46
CA ALA A 648 -0.56 -12.61 -7.18
C ALA A 648 0.45 -13.30 -6.25
N MET A 649 1.70 -12.90 -6.36
CA MET A 649 2.83 -13.55 -5.69
C MET A 649 3.11 -12.93 -4.31
N PRO A 650 3.12 -13.72 -3.22
CA PRO A 650 3.62 -13.25 -1.93
C PRO A 650 5.14 -13.12 -1.97
N GLU A 651 5.62 -11.89 -1.80
CA GLU A 651 7.04 -11.56 -1.70
C GLU A 651 7.40 -11.12 -0.29
N ARG A 652 8.64 -11.39 0.12
CA ARG A 652 9.17 -10.85 1.38
C ARG A 652 9.17 -9.32 1.37
N ILE A 653 8.98 -8.72 2.54
CA ILE A 653 9.10 -7.27 2.76
C ILE A 653 10.53 -6.80 2.46
N GLY A 654 11.53 -7.52 2.98
CA GLY A 654 12.94 -7.16 2.86
C GLY A 654 13.64 -7.19 4.22
N VAL A 655 14.04 -6.02 4.71
CA VAL A 655 14.59 -5.82 6.05
C VAL A 655 13.49 -5.42 7.02
N LEU A 656 13.19 -6.28 7.99
CA LEU A 656 12.07 -6.12 8.92
C LEU A 656 12.57 -5.97 10.37
N GLY A 657 12.26 -4.85 10.99
CA GLY A 657 12.46 -4.64 12.42
C GLY A 657 11.35 -5.31 13.23
N ILE A 658 11.70 -5.98 14.34
CA ILE A 658 10.73 -6.60 15.25
C ILE A 658 11.10 -6.23 16.69
N VAL A 659 10.19 -5.55 17.37
CA VAL A 659 10.30 -5.26 18.81
C VAL A 659 9.38 -6.21 19.55
N CYS A 660 9.97 -7.17 20.24
CA CYS A 660 9.26 -8.30 20.83
C CYS A 660 8.48 -7.89 22.11
N PRO A 661 7.40 -8.63 22.41
CA PRO A 661 6.68 -8.51 23.69
C PRO A 661 7.57 -8.90 24.87
N ASP A 662 7.17 -8.49 26.08
CA ASP A 662 7.83 -8.92 27.32
C ASP A 662 7.15 -10.15 27.95
N GLU A 663 5.87 -10.36 27.67
CA GLU A 663 5.11 -11.52 28.15
C GLU A 663 5.42 -12.79 27.34
N SER A 664 5.50 -13.94 28.03
CA SER A 664 5.92 -15.23 27.45
C SER A 664 7.22 -15.07 26.64
N PRO A 665 8.34 -14.69 27.30
CA PRO A 665 9.51 -14.13 26.63
C PRO A 665 10.16 -15.02 25.56
N LEU A 666 10.03 -16.34 25.66
CA LEU A 666 10.46 -17.24 24.58
C LEU A 666 9.35 -17.39 23.52
N LEU A 667 8.13 -17.71 23.94
CA LEU A 667 7.05 -17.99 22.99
C LEU A 667 6.62 -16.76 22.18
N GLY A 668 6.57 -15.58 22.79
CA GLY A 668 6.29 -14.30 22.14
C GLY A 668 7.40 -13.89 21.16
N PHE A 669 8.67 -14.10 21.54
CA PHE A 669 9.81 -13.94 20.64
C PHE A 669 9.67 -14.86 19.40
N ILE A 670 9.44 -16.15 19.62
CA ILE A 670 9.29 -17.13 18.52
C ILE A 670 8.08 -16.83 17.64
N SER A 671 6.95 -16.46 18.26
CA SER A 671 5.69 -16.15 17.55
C SER A 671 5.78 -14.93 16.65
N THR A 672 6.71 -14.01 16.93
CA THR A 672 6.92 -12.80 16.14
C THR A 672 8.07 -12.95 15.14
N VAL A 673 9.17 -13.60 15.54
CA VAL A 673 10.38 -13.74 14.71
C VAL A 673 10.22 -14.81 13.62
N ILE A 674 9.71 -15.99 13.96
CA ILE A 674 9.69 -17.12 13.02
C ILE A 674 8.78 -16.90 11.81
N PRO A 675 7.53 -16.40 11.90
CA PRO A 675 6.74 -16.17 10.68
C PRO A 675 7.38 -15.16 9.73
N ALA A 676 8.07 -14.16 10.26
CA ALA A 676 8.81 -13.20 9.46
C ALA A 676 10.00 -13.86 8.74
N LEU A 677 10.73 -14.74 9.45
CA LEU A 677 11.83 -15.51 8.91
C LEU A 677 11.35 -16.50 7.83
N THR A 678 10.23 -17.19 8.06
CA THR A 678 9.56 -18.09 7.11
C THR A 678 9.33 -17.44 5.75
N MET A 679 8.87 -16.19 5.72
CA MET A 679 8.64 -15.47 4.47
C MET A 679 9.95 -15.03 3.76
N GLY A 680 11.12 -15.20 4.38
CA GLY A 680 12.42 -14.86 3.78
C GLY A 680 12.95 -13.47 4.15
N ASN A 681 12.36 -12.80 5.12
CA ASN A 681 12.81 -11.48 5.58
C ASN A 681 14.12 -11.59 6.37
N ASN A 682 14.96 -10.56 6.28
CA ASN A 682 16.13 -10.38 7.15
C ASN A 682 15.73 -9.50 8.33
N LEU A 683 16.04 -9.93 9.55
CA LEU A 683 15.41 -9.39 10.75
C LEU A 683 16.39 -8.60 11.61
N ILE A 684 15.93 -7.46 12.15
CA ILE A 684 16.55 -6.78 13.28
C ILE A 684 15.59 -6.88 14.45
N VAL A 685 15.98 -7.66 15.45
CA VAL A 685 15.11 -8.03 16.58
C VAL A 685 15.60 -7.35 17.84
N ILE A 686 14.70 -6.57 18.46
CA ILE A 686 14.87 -6.10 19.83
C ILE A 686 14.05 -7.05 20.71
N PRO A 687 14.71 -7.92 21.51
CA PRO A 687 14.00 -8.90 22.33
C PRO A 687 13.30 -8.24 23.52
N SER A 688 12.71 -9.04 24.42
CA SER A 688 12.18 -8.52 25.68
C SER A 688 13.26 -7.73 26.42
N GLU A 689 12.90 -6.54 26.92
CA GLU A 689 13.80 -5.73 27.76
C GLU A 689 13.90 -6.32 29.16
N THR A 690 12.80 -6.91 29.65
CA THR A 690 12.71 -7.51 30.98
C THR A 690 13.41 -8.87 31.06
N PHE A 691 13.28 -9.70 30.02
CA PHE A 691 13.81 -11.07 30.01
C PHE A 691 14.71 -11.36 28.79
N PRO A 692 15.74 -10.55 28.51
CA PRO A 692 16.55 -10.64 27.29
C PRO A 692 17.43 -11.89 27.23
N LEU A 693 17.73 -12.54 28.37
CA LEU A 693 18.63 -13.69 28.44
C LEU A 693 18.11 -14.91 27.65
N LEU A 694 16.80 -15.04 27.47
CA LEU A 694 16.22 -16.11 26.64
C LEU A 694 16.56 -15.93 25.16
N ALA A 695 16.54 -14.68 24.68
CA ALA A 695 16.97 -14.38 23.32
C ALA A 695 18.47 -14.57 23.15
N THR A 696 19.27 -14.30 24.19
CA THR A 696 20.73 -14.52 24.13
C THR A 696 21.11 -16.00 24.13
N ASP A 697 20.39 -16.83 24.89
CA ASP A 697 20.59 -18.28 24.87
C ASP A 697 20.20 -18.88 23.51
N PHE A 698 19.29 -18.21 22.79
CA PHE A 698 18.86 -18.57 21.43
C PHE A 698 19.91 -18.30 20.34
N TYR A 699 20.97 -17.54 20.62
CA TYR A 699 22.05 -17.31 19.64
C TYR A 699 22.68 -18.62 19.18
N GLN A 700 22.96 -19.52 20.11
CA GLN A 700 23.53 -20.83 19.80
C GLN A 700 22.54 -21.70 19.02
N ILE A 701 21.22 -21.52 19.22
CA ILE A 701 20.21 -22.21 18.40
C ILE A 701 20.28 -21.71 16.95
N LEU A 702 20.42 -20.40 16.72
CA LEU A 702 20.61 -19.84 15.38
C LEU A 702 21.89 -20.36 14.71
N GLU A 703 23.02 -20.35 15.44
CA GLU A 703 24.31 -20.82 14.95
C GLU A 703 24.30 -22.32 14.62
N THR A 704 23.73 -23.15 15.51
CA THR A 704 23.70 -24.62 15.33
C THR A 704 22.69 -25.06 14.26
N SER A 705 21.78 -24.18 13.85
CA SER A 705 20.74 -24.47 12.84
C SER A 705 21.09 -23.93 11.46
N ASP A 706 22.33 -23.48 11.26
CA ASP A 706 22.82 -22.92 9.99
C ASP A 706 21.99 -21.74 9.47
N VAL A 707 21.45 -20.91 10.38
CA VAL A 707 20.78 -19.67 9.98
C VAL A 707 21.79 -18.74 9.31
N PRO A 708 21.60 -18.33 8.05
CA PRO A 708 22.58 -17.53 7.34
C PRO A 708 22.88 -16.21 8.04
N ALA A 709 24.15 -15.78 7.98
CA ALA A 709 24.59 -14.50 8.53
C ALA A 709 23.72 -13.34 8.00
N GLY A 710 23.23 -12.50 8.92
CA GLY A 710 22.37 -11.36 8.61
C GLY A 710 20.88 -11.67 8.51
N ALA A 711 20.46 -12.94 8.46
CA ALA A 711 19.05 -13.31 8.42
C ALA A 711 18.32 -12.96 9.74
N VAL A 712 18.98 -13.16 10.87
CA VAL A 712 18.50 -12.75 12.20
C VAL A 712 19.62 -11.98 12.90
N ASN A 713 19.32 -10.76 13.33
CA ASN A 713 20.22 -9.91 14.11
C ASN A 713 19.49 -9.49 15.38
N ILE A 714 20.04 -9.78 16.56
CA ILE A 714 19.40 -9.53 17.86
C ILE A 714 20.21 -8.46 18.60
N VAL A 715 19.55 -7.34 18.91
CA VAL A 715 20.12 -6.18 19.61
C VAL A 715 19.38 -6.00 20.94
N THR A 716 20.05 -6.32 22.04
CA THR A 716 19.55 -6.09 23.41
C THR A 716 19.80 -4.64 23.82
N GLY A 717 18.96 -4.08 24.69
CA GLY A 717 19.13 -2.73 25.21
C GLY A 717 17.81 -2.14 25.71
N VAL A 718 17.79 -0.82 25.91
CA VAL A 718 16.58 -0.08 26.28
C VAL A 718 15.63 -0.05 25.09
N LYS A 719 14.45 -0.66 25.23
CA LYS A 719 13.53 -0.95 24.12
C LYS A 719 13.13 0.32 23.38
N ASP A 720 12.72 1.36 24.11
CA ASP A 720 12.24 2.61 23.52
C ASP A 720 13.36 3.36 22.77
N GLU A 721 14.58 3.37 23.29
CA GLU A 721 15.73 4.00 22.61
C GLU A 721 16.02 3.32 21.27
N LEU A 722 16.12 2.00 21.27
CA LEU A 722 16.40 1.21 20.08
C LEU A 722 15.24 1.23 19.07
N THR A 723 14.01 1.22 19.56
CA THR A 723 12.79 1.29 18.73
C THR A 723 12.74 2.58 17.93
N LYS A 724 13.10 3.72 18.55
CA LYS A 724 13.15 5.03 17.86
C LYS A 724 14.14 5.01 16.71
N GLU A 725 15.29 4.37 16.89
CA GLU A 725 16.31 4.27 15.84
C GLU A 725 15.84 3.39 14.67
N LEU A 726 15.16 2.27 14.94
CA LEU A 726 14.54 1.46 13.88
C LEU A 726 13.42 2.21 13.14
N ALA A 727 12.56 2.91 13.88
CA ALA A 727 11.43 3.63 13.29
C ALA A 727 11.89 4.76 12.36
N LYS A 728 13.00 5.44 12.69
CA LYS A 728 13.63 6.49 11.85
C LYS A 728 14.48 5.94 10.71
N HIS A 729 14.87 4.68 10.74
CA HIS A 729 15.83 4.15 9.77
C HIS A 729 15.22 4.10 8.36
N TYR A 730 15.87 4.74 7.39
CA TYR A 730 15.37 4.76 6.00
C TYR A 730 15.53 3.41 5.30
N ASP A 731 16.51 2.63 5.73
CA ASP A 731 16.89 1.34 5.13
C ASP A 731 16.23 0.13 5.83
N VAL A 732 15.13 0.37 6.55
CA VAL A 732 14.26 -0.65 7.15
C VAL A 732 12.90 -0.57 6.45
N ASP A 733 12.45 -1.68 5.87
CA ASP A 733 11.27 -1.74 5.00
C ASP A 733 9.96 -1.88 5.79
N GLY A 734 10.03 -2.44 7.01
CA GLY A 734 8.89 -2.56 7.91
C GLY A 734 9.28 -2.67 9.38
N LEU A 735 8.34 -2.41 10.28
CA LEU A 735 8.55 -2.48 11.73
C LEU A 735 7.33 -3.07 12.45
N TRP A 736 7.54 -4.17 13.16
CA TRP A 736 6.57 -4.73 14.10
C TRP A 736 6.91 -4.27 15.51
N TYR A 737 5.92 -3.81 16.25
CA TYR A 737 6.10 -3.28 17.60
C TYR A 737 5.05 -3.87 18.55
N PHE A 738 5.53 -4.66 19.51
CA PHE A 738 4.73 -5.27 20.58
C PHE A 738 5.16 -4.67 21.92
N GLY A 739 4.52 -3.58 22.30
CA GLY A 739 4.88 -2.84 23.51
C GLY A 739 3.78 -1.87 23.94
N THR A 740 4.18 -0.73 24.48
CA THR A 740 3.28 0.29 25.03
C THR A 740 2.43 1.00 23.97
N GLN A 741 1.37 1.68 24.42
CA GLN A 741 0.56 2.52 23.52
C GLN A 741 1.37 3.73 23.02
N GLU A 742 2.17 4.32 23.90
CA GLU A 742 3.05 5.46 23.61
C GLU A 742 4.11 5.10 22.58
N GLY A 743 4.77 3.95 22.74
CA GLY A 743 5.75 3.46 21.77
C GLY A 743 5.10 3.12 20.43
N SER A 744 3.87 2.58 20.44
CA SER A 744 3.11 2.35 19.19
C SER A 744 2.85 3.66 18.43
N LYS A 745 2.51 4.73 19.15
CA LYS A 745 2.35 6.07 18.58
C LYS A 745 3.66 6.60 18.01
N GLU A 746 4.76 6.46 18.74
CA GLU A 746 6.06 6.96 18.30
C GLU A 746 6.58 6.22 17.06
N VAL A 747 6.43 4.89 17.02
CA VAL A 747 6.76 4.05 15.85
C VAL A 747 6.02 4.52 14.62
N GLU A 748 4.70 4.70 14.71
CA GLU A 748 3.87 5.13 13.58
C GLU A 748 4.13 6.59 13.16
N LEU A 749 4.50 7.45 14.10
CA LEU A 749 4.84 8.84 13.80
C LEU A 749 6.15 8.92 13.01
N LEU A 750 7.18 8.19 13.45
CA LEU A 750 8.52 8.19 12.86
C LEU A 750 8.57 7.39 11.56
N SER A 751 7.71 6.39 11.38
CA SER A 751 7.64 5.61 10.13
C SER A 751 7.19 6.44 8.92
N ALA A 752 6.56 7.60 9.13
CA ALA A 752 6.07 8.46 8.06
C ALA A 752 7.18 8.99 7.14
N ASP A 753 8.44 9.01 7.56
CA ASP A 753 9.52 9.62 6.79
C ASP A 753 9.86 8.85 5.50
N ASN A 754 9.88 7.51 5.57
CA ASN A 754 10.03 6.62 4.40
C ASN A 754 8.78 5.75 4.13
N LEU A 755 7.70 5.97 4.89
CA LEU A 755 6.43 5.24 4.81
C LEU A 755 6.54 3.72 5.00
N LYS A 756 7.56 3.25 5.74
CA LYS A 756 7.69 1.83 6.09
C LYS A 756 6.41 1.31 6.74
N ARG A 757 6.05 0.06 6.44
CA ARG A 757 4.88 -0.59 7.04
C ARG A 757 5.07 -0.77 8.54
N THR A 758 4.02 -0.53 9.31
CA THR A 758 4.02 -0.75 10.76
C THR A 758 2.96 -1.75 11.17
N TRP A 759 3.27 -2.58 12.17
CA TRP A 759 2.27 -3.40 12.86
C TRP A 759 2.45 -3.25 14.36
N CYS A 760 1.53 -2.52 15.00
CA CYS A 760 1.58 -2.21 16.42
C CYS A 760 0.45 -2.91 17.18
N ASN A 761 0.69 -3.29 18.44
CA ASN A 761 -0.32 -3.83 19.34
C ASN A 761 -1.05 -2.76 20.17
N TYR A 762 -0.60 -1.50 20.16
CA TYR A 762 -1.21 -0.38 20.87
C TYR A 762 -1.39 -0.60 22.38
N GLY A 763 -0.39 -1.21 23.03
CA GLY A 763 -0.46 -1.51 24.48
C GLY A 763 -1.30 -2.73 24.83
N LYS A 764 -1.86 -3.45 23.85
CA LYS A 764 -2.68 -4.64 24.08
C LYS A 764 -1.84 -5.91 24.07
N TYR A 765 -2.16 -6.81 24.98
CA TYR A 765 -1.49 -8.07 25.16
C TYR A 765 -2.21 -9.19 24.42
N ARG A 766 -1.42 -10.15 23.93
CA ARG A 766 -1.91 -11.39 23.31
C ARG A 766 -1.73 -12.55 24.28
N ASN A 767 -2.66 -13.49 24.26
CA ASN A 767 -2.37 -14.81 24.79
C ASN A 767 -1.59 -15.62 23.74
N TRP A 768 -0.26 -15.69 23.88
CA TRP A 768 0.60 -16.39 22.92
C TRP A 768 0.35 -17.90 22.81
N TYR A 769 -0.28 -18.49 23.84
CA TYR A 769 -0.72 -19.89 23.85
C TYR A 769 -2.04 -20.13 23.09
N ASP A 770 -2.84 -19.09 22.87
CA ASP A 770 -4.04 -19.18 22.06
C ASP A 770 -3.64 -19.13 20.59
N HIS A 771 -3.94 -20.19 19.83
CA HIS A 771 -3.58 -20.29 18.43
C HIS A 771 -4.24 -19.19 17.59
N ALA A 772 -5.43 -18.72 17.95
CA ALA A 772 -6.10 -17.64 17.24
C ALA A 772 -5.38 -16.29 17.38
N GLN A 773 -4.62 -16.10 18.46
CA GLN A 773 -3.90 -14.85 18.76
C GLN A 773 -2.42 -14.93 18.45
N GLY A 774 -1.77 -16.04 18.73
CA GLY A 774 -0.32 -16.21 18.64
C GLY A 774 0.20 -16.69 17.29
N GLN A 775 -0.64 -17.36 16.48
CA GLN A 775 -0.24 -17.87 15.17
C GLN A 775 -1.29 -17.67 14.09
N GLY A 776 -0.91 -17.91 12.83
CA GLY A 776 -1.84 -17.98 11.71
C GLY A 776 -1.40 -17.18 10.50
N ARG A 777 -2.25 -17.20 9.47
CA ARG A 777 -1.97 -16.55 8.18
C ARG A 777 -1.84 -15.02 8.26
N GLU A 778 -2.35 -14.37 9.30
CA GLU A 778 -2.14 -12.93 9.48
C GLU A 778 -0.65 -12.59 9.61
N TYR A 779 0.12 -13.37 10.37
CA TYR A 779 1.54 -13.12 10.57
C TYR A 779 2.32 -13.24 9.25
N LEU A 780 2.00 -14.25 8.43
CA LEU A 780 2.59 -14.43 7.11
C LEU A 780 2.24 -13.26 6.18
N ARG A 781 0.97 -12.84 6.12
CA ARG A 781 0.53 -11.67 5.35
C ARG A 781 1.19 -10.37 5.83
N ARG A 782 1.40 -10.20 7.14
CA ARG A 782 2.12 -9.04 7.69
C ARG A 782 3.60 -9.05 7.33
N ALA A 783 4.15 -10.24 7.09
CA ALA A 783 5.55 -10.50 6.71
C ALA A 783 5.76 -10.57 5.19
N SER A 784 4.73 -10.33 4.39
CA SER A 784 4.80 -10.31 2.93
C SER A 784 4.11 -9.09 2.32
N GLU A 785 4.52 -8.78 1.10
CA GLU A 785 3.81 -7.95 0.13
C GLU A 785 3.20 -8.87 -0.92
N ILE A 786 2.13 -8.41 -1.60
CA ILE A 786 1.69 -9.08 -2.83
C ILE A 786 2.19 -8.29 -4.03
N LYS A 787 2.84 -8.97 -4.97
CA LYS A 787 3.16 -8.47 -6.31
C LYS A 787 2.25 -9.14 -7.33
N ASN A 788 1.59 -8.34 -8.16
CA ASN A 788 0.73 -8.83 -9.23
C ASN A 788 1.48 -8.80 -10.56
N ILE A 789 1.85 -9.96 -11.10
CA ILE A 789 2.56 -10.08 -12.38
C ILE A 789 1.54 -10.47 -13.46
N TRP A 790 1.32 -9.58 -14.41
CA TRP A 790 0.40 -9.78 -15.52
C TRP A 790 1.16 -10.40 -16.68
N ILE A 791 0.73 -11.59 -17.09
CA ILE A 791 1.38 -12.35 -18.16
C ILE A 791 0.37 -12.64 -19.29
N PRO A 792 0.79 -12.60 -20.57
CA PRO A 792 -0.03 -13.09 -21.66
C PRO A 792 -0.44 -14.55 -21.42
N TYR A 793 -1.70 -14.88 -21.67
CA TYR A 793 -2.20 -16.25 -21.54
C TYR A 793 -3.31 -16.50 -22.56
N GLY A 794 -3.20 -17.62 -23.30
CA GLY A 794 -4.20 -18.01 -24.29
C GLY A 794 -5.47 -18.49 -23.61
N ILE A 795 -6.46 -17.61 -23.49
CA ILE A 795 -7.82 -17.92 -23.00
C ILE A 795 -8.66 -18.53 -24.13
#